data_AF-A0A179IK27-F1
#
_entry.id   AF-A0A179IK27-F1
#
_cell.length_a   1.000
_cell.length_b   1.000
_cell.length_c   1.000
_cell.angle_alpha   90.00
_cell.angle_beta   90.00
_cell.angle_gamma   90.00
#
_symmetry.space_group_name_H-M   'P 1'
#
loop_
_entity.id
_entity.type
_entity.pdbx_description
1 polymer ?
#
loop_
_entity_poly.entity_id
_entity_poly.type
_entity_poly.pdbx_seq_one_letter_code
_entity_poly.pdbx_strand_id
1 'polypeptide(L)'
;MRTSNLAACASFLLAARTTIATVVSDKPAIANGKSFDFVIVGAGLSGLTVANKLSARNYSTLVIEAGPDGRWNNATKYAEDLPFPPVFCNRNLPQYDEYGRKTSNTIAAGGCIGGSTSNLVNGMVWYRPTRAEIDKLETLGNPGWNWNTLEPLMTEIERNIPPNEEQIMQGASYDPDVHGYHGLVNTSFPIPMRIPQAVQLYKKALPEAFPGLSVGNDLSNRTSVVSSSTSWTVWPDTSTGKTRRCSAADALLWAPSQQRQRLTVLANHTVTSILFDHGTTAGGVAFAHATSVDARRKIFQVRARKGVILAAGTLGSTPILERSGIGGSNILAAAKVQQLVNLPGVGANLNDQPGSAVSALVSKRYQNDTSIIDGRNIFGPEISLVNIDEIWEASASTMVASLMEPSSLKVRAQSLVNAGAAANIEGAEMLLNTTVELIVKNRLPVAEVVAESYPTSLNVPFWPLMPLSRGHIHIASSDPFQSAMITPRFLTDVFDQGVGVAVARRLRDVFSNKAFDGVVENAYQSPPLGPNATDSEYLKWYRETAAGASHWIGATAMLPRALGGVVDPRLRVYGTKNLHIVDAGILPFPLTSHTMSTLYAVAQRAAQIILEDSRHNSIPDQSHYTAKNNCSRRVHTEPVPSHIRRCRHHYPPGLNCQAGALLEAFIDVANLPDPVHGRVDQAHGHGIEPFEKRPDPRRAAHGAPDAHGPVHQDHAGGEYPHEPNQRAQQRVEAVAARHQRAEIHGKVEVWPRKALLDRQADEEVARQHPALGDD
;
A
#
# COMPACT_ATOMS: atom_id res chain seq x y z
N MET A 1 58.58 62.79 3.28
CA MET A 1 58.75 61.35 3.55
C MET A 1 57.46 60.81 4.15
N ARG A 2 57.16 59.51 3.92
CA ARG A 2 56.28 58.62 4.71
C ARG A 2 54.85 59.09 5.13
N THR A 3 53.86 58.31 4.67
CA THR A 3 52.67 57.78 5.41
C THR A 3 51.58 58.74 5.93
N SER A 4 50.28 58.40 5.88
CA SER A 4 49.60 57.22 5.27
C SER A 4 48.07 57.33 5.22
N ASN A 5 47.49 56.72 4.18
CA ASN A 5 46.22 55.99 4.12
C ASN A 5 44.91 56.63 4.64
N LEU A 6 43.99 56.87 3.70
CA LEU A 6 42.54 56.92 3.90
C LEU A 6 41.85 56.15 2.76
N ALA A 7 40.60 55.72 2.99
CA ALA A 7 39.75 54.95 2.06
C ALA A 7 40.28 53.55 1.62
N ALA A 8 39.82 52.51 2.34
CA ALA A 8 39.79 51.14 1.82
C ALA A 8 38.31 50.76 1.56
N CYS A 9 37.92 50.60 0.29
CA CYS A 9 36.57 50.17 -0.07
C CYS A 9 36.40 48.66 0.16
N ALA A 10 35.53 48.29 1.11
CA ALA A 10 35.21 46.90 1.40
C ALA A 10 34.21 46.32 0.40
N SER A 11 34.71 45.82 -0.74
CA SER A 11 33.90 45.13 -1.74
C SER A 11 33.39 43.78 -1.22
N PHE A 12 32.22 43.76 -0.60
CA PHE A 12 31.53 42.53 -0.21
C PHE A 12 31.09 41.75 -1.47
N LEU A 13 31.87 40.73 -1.84
CA LEU A 13 31.43 39.72 -2.79
C LEU A 13 30.29 38.90 -2.17
N LEU A 14 29.05 39.26 -2.53
CA LEU A 14 27.89 38.44 -2.24
C LEU A 14 27.96 37.15 -3.07
N ALA A 15 28.61 36.13 -2.51
CA ALA A 15 28.67 34.80 -3.10
C ALA A 15 27.25 34.21 -3.11
N ALA A 16 26.55 34.39 -4.23
CA ALA A 16 25.21 33.88 -4.45
C ALA A 16 25.22 32.35 -4.31
N ARG A 17 24.79 31.85 -3.14
CA ARG A 17 24.64 30.42 -2.88
C ARG A 17 23.60 29.89 -3.86
N THR A 18 24.06 29.15 -4.87
CA THR A 18 23.18 28.45 -5.82
C THR A 18 22.32 27.48 -5.04
N THR A 19 21.05 27.84 -4.85
CA THR A 19 20.11 27.08 -4.04
C THR A 19 19.99 25.67 -4.58
N ILE A 20 20.38 24.69 -3.75
CA ILE A 20 20.17 23.28 -4.06
C ILE A 20 18.66 23.07 -3.99
N ALA A 21 18.02 22.96 -5.16
CA ALA A 21 16.58 22.83 -5.31
C ALA A 21 16.26 21.58 -6.14
N THR A 22 15.25 20.82 -5.73
CA THR A 22 14.68 19.76 -6.57
C THR A 22 13.83 20.40 -7.68
N VAL A 23 14.03 19.99 -8.93
CA VAL A 23 13.20 20.48 -10.03
C VAL A 23 11.88 19.74 -10.02
N VAL A 24 10.77 20.42 -9.71
CA VAL A 24 9.42 19.88 -9.86
C VAL A 24 8.67 20.74 -10.88
N SER A 25 8.13 20.13 -11.93
CA SER A 25 7.35 20.84 -12.96
C SER A 25 6.44 19.88 -13.72
N ASP A 26 5.39 20.41 -14.30
CA ASP A 26 4.46 19.79 -15.25
C ASP A 26 4.92 19.89 -16.72
N LYS A 27 6.00 20.62 -17.03
CA LYS A 27 6.40 20.87 -18.43
C LYS A 27 7.16 19.67 -19.01
N PRO A 28 6.65 18.96 -20.04
CA PRO A 28 7.31 17.76 -20.58
C PRO A 28 8.73 18.04 -21.12
N ALA A 29 9.04 19.28 -21.48
CA ALA A 29 10.38 19.72 -21.87
C ALA A 29 11.46 19.56 -20.78
N ILE A 30 11.11 19.29 -19.51
CA ILE A 30 12.10 18.93 -18.49
C ILE A 30 12.69 17.53 -18.71
N ALA A 31 11.95 16.62 -19.37
CA ALA A 31 12.31 15.21 -19.55
C ALA A 31 12.39 14.75 -21.02
N ASN A 32 11.51 15.24 -21.89
CA ASN A 32 11.38 14.76 -23.27
C ASN A 32 12.69 14.90 -24.07
N GLY A 33 13.10 13.82 -24.73
CA GLY A 33 14.33 13.74 -25.52
C GLY A 33 15.63 13.70 -24.69
N LYS A 34 15.53 13.68 -23.35
CA LYS A 34 16.71 13.69 -22.46
C LYS A 34 17.07 12.29 -21.97
N SER A 35 18.16 12.24 -21.20
CA SER A 35 18.68 11.02 -20.59
C SER A 35 19.03 11.26 -19.12
N PHE A 36 18.54 10.39 -18.25
CA PHE A 36 18.86 10.33 -16.82
C PHE A 36 19.61 9.04 -16.52
N ASP A 37 20.22 8.90 -15.35
CA ASP A 37 20.80 7.62 -14.92
C ASP A 37 19.67 6.63 -14.58
N PHE A 38 18.71 7.09 -13.80
CA PHE A 38 17.50 6.35 -13.45
C PHE A 38 16.23 7.11 -13.80
N VAL A 39 15.22 6.38 -14.28
CA VAL A 39 13.85 6.88 -14.45
C VAL A 39 12.91 6.06 -13.57
N ILE A 40 12.24 6.73 -12.64
CA ILE A 40 11.30 6.16 -11.68
C ILE A 40 9.88 6.53 -12.13
N VAL A 41 8.99 5.54 -12.13
CA VAL A 41 7.60 5.68 -12.58
C VAL A 41 6.68 5.65 -11.36
N GLY A 42 6.02 6.77 -11.08
CA GLY A 42 5.26 7.02 -9.85
C GLY A 42 6.08 7.78 -8.80
N ALA A 43 5.53 8.88 -8.30
CA ALA A 43 6.04 9.63 -7.15
C ALA A 43 5.31 9.24 -5.85
N GLY A 44 4.92 7.97 -5.72
CA GLY A 44 4.41 7.42 -4.46
C GLY A 44 5.50 7.24 -3.40
N LEU A 45 5.11 6.69 -2.25
CA LEU A 45 5.97 6.36 -1.10
C LEU A 45 7.32 5.77 -1.53
N SER A 46 7.27 4.63 -2.21
CA SER A 46 8.46 3.88 -2.59
C SER A 46 9.28 4.60 -3.67
N GLY A 47 8.62 5.21 -4.65
CA GLY A 47 9.25 5.96 -5.73
C GLY A 47 10.06 7.15 -5.23
N LEU A 48 9.49 7.99 -4.34
CA LEU A 48 10.20 9.12 -3.73
C LEU A 48 11.32 8.66 -2.79
N THR A 49 11.14 7.56 -2.06
CA THR A 49 12.17 6.99 -1.17
C THR A 49 13.40 6.55 -1.97
N VAL A 50 13.21 5.78 -3.05
CA VAL A 50 14.29 5.40 -3.97
C VAL A 50 14.91 6.64 -4.63
N ALA A 51 14.10 7.58 -5.10
CA ALA A 51 14.58 8.80 -5.76
C ALA A 51 15.47 9.66 -4.85
N ASN A 52 15.11 9.80 -3.57
CA ASN A 52 15.87 10.52 -2.57
C ASN A 52 17.22 9.82 -2.31
N LYS A 53 17.23 8.50 -2.05
CA LYS A 53 18.46 7.73 -1.79
C LYS A 53 19.40 7.66 -3.02
N LEU A 54 18.87 7.57 -4.25
CA LEU A 54 19.67 7.56 -5.48
C LEU A 54 20.27 8.93 -5.80
N SER A 55 19.47 10.00 -5.76
CA SER A 55 19.97 11.36 -6.02
C SER A 55 20.93 11.86 -4.92
N ALA A 56 20.80 11.37 -3.68
CA ALA A 56 21.79 11.55 -2.61
C ALA A 56 23.18 10.97 -2.93
N ARG A 57 23.26 10.00 -3.86
CA ARG A 57 24.53 9.45 -4.39
C ARG A 57 24.95 10.09 -5.71
N ASN A 58 24.44 11.28 -6.03
CA ASN A 58 24.76 12.11 -7.21
C ASN A 58 24.31 11.53 -8.57
N TYR A 59 23.53 10.45 -8.61
CA TYR A 59 22.91 9.95 -9.84
C TYR A 59 21.78 10.89 -10.30
N SER A 60 21.76 11.27 -11.57
CA SER A 60 20.65 12.03 -12.14
C SER A 60 19.40 11.16 -12.22
N THR A 61 18.36 11.57 -11.51
CA THR A 61 17.16 10.77 -11.29
C THR A 61 15.92 11.57 -11.70
N LEU A 62 15.14 11.03 -12.63
CA LEU A 62 13.82 11.53 -12.97
C LEU A 62 12.76 10.67 -12.31
N VAL A 63 11.76 11.30 -11.69
CA VAL A 63 10.49 10.68 -11.30
C VAL A 63 9.40 11.21 -12.22
N ILE A 64 8.52 10.35 -12.74
CA ILE A 64 7.35 10.77 -13.52
C ILE A 64 6.09 10.38 -12.75
N GLU A 65 5.25 11.37 -12.43
CA GLU A 65 4.00 11.23 -11.72
C GLU A 65 2.82 11.64 -12.61
N ALA A 66 1.76 10.83 -12.58
CA ALA A 66 0.58 11.01 -13.40
C ALA A 66 -0.46 11.95 -12.78
N GLY A 67 -0.33 12.30 -11.50
CA GLY A 67 -1.09 13.35 -10.83
C GLY A 67 -0.32 14.67 -10.61
N PRO A 68 -0.97 15.67 -9.99
CA PRO A 68 -0.40 17.01 -9.79
C PRO A 68 0.58 17.09 -8.61
N ASP A 69 1.24 18.24 -8.48
CA ASP A 69 1.91 18.65 -7.23
C ASP A 69 0.87 19.18 -6.22
N GLY A 70 0.82 18.55 -5.06
CA GLY A 70 -0.14 18.86 -4.00
C GLY A 70 0.32 19.85 -2.94
N ARG A 71 1.56 20.36 -2.97
CA ARG A 71 2.22 21.06 -1.82
C ARG A 71 1.48 22.26 -1.21
N TRP A 72 0.54 22.84 -1.96
CA TRP A 72 -0.21 24.05 -1.63
C TRP A 72 -1.62 23.78 -1.10
N ASN A 73 -2.09 22.53 -1.17
CA ASN A 73 -3.47 22.17 -0.85
C ASN A 73 -3.62 21.79 0.64
N ASN A 74 -4.56 22.38 1.36
CA ASN A 74 -4.75 22.08 2.78
C ASN A 74 -5.11 20.61 3.04
N ALA A 75 -5.82 19.94 2.13
CA ALA A 75 -6.18 18.53 2.26
C ALA A 75 -4.97 17.58 2.13
N THR A 76 -3.89 17.97 1.47
CA THR A 76 -2.63 17.17 1.47
C THR A 76 -1.72 17.53 2.64
N LYS A 77 -1.87 18.75 3.18
CA LYS A 77 -0.98 19.35 4.18
C LYS A 77 -1.38 19.05 5.63
N TYR A 78 -2.67 19.10 5.94
CA TYR A 78 -3.18 18.88 7.29
C TYR A 78 -3.99 17.58 7.34
N ALA A 79 -3.85 16.84 8.45
CA ALA A 79 -4.72 15.70 8.73
C ALA A 79 -6.20 16.12 8.81
N GLU A 80 -6.44 17.32 9.35
CA GLU A 80 -7.74 17.80 9.78
C GLU A 80 -8.61 18.43 8.67
N ASP A 81 -8.00 18.81 7.55
CA ASP A 81 -8.65 19.58 6.46
C ASP A 81 -9.06 18.69 5.27
N LEU A 82 -9.35 17.41 5.52
CA LEU A 82 -9.70 16.40 4.53
C LEU A 82 -11.21 16.43 4.20
N PRO A 83 -11.64 16.86 2.99
CA PRO A 83 -13.05 16.82 2.60
C PRO A 83 -13.49 15.38 2.28
N PHE A 84 -14.71 15.03 2.67
CA PHE A 84 -15.34 13.76 2.30
C PHE A 84 -16.54 14.01 1.36
N PRO A 85 -16.59 13.39 0.16
CA PRO A 85 -15.56 12.54 -0.44
C PRO A 85 -14.31 13.33 -0.89
N PRO A 86 -13.13 12.71 -0.95
CA PRO A 86 -11.89 13.35 -1.38
C PRO A 86 -11.91 13.69 -2.88
N VAL A 87 -11.85 14.99 -3.18
CA VAL A 87 -11.83 15.53 -4.56
C VAL A 87 -10.41 15.67 -5.12
N PHE A 88 -9.44 16.01 -4.26
CA PHE A 88 -8.04 16.22 -4.67
C PHE A 88 -7.17 15.00 -4.33
N CYS A 89 -6.10 14.78 -5.11
CA CYS A 89 -5.17 13.64 -4.97
C CYS A 89 -5.78 12.22 -5.00
N ASN A 90 -7.08 12.05 -5.25
CA ASN A 90 -7.75 10.75 -5.25
C ASN A 90 -8.04 10.22 -6.67
N ARG A 91 -7.94 8.90 -6.85
CA ARG A 91 -8.30 8.18 -8.08
C ARG A 91 -9.30 7.09 -7.75
N ASN A 92 -10.49 7.17 -8.34
CA ASN A 92 -11.53 6.15 -8.24
C ASN A 92 -11.41 5.21 -9.46
N LEU A 93 -10.71 4.10 -9.29
CA LEU A 93 -10.50 3.08 -10.32
C LEU A 93 -11.74 2.16 -10.41
N PRO A 94 -12.15 1.71 -11.62
CA PRO A 94 -13.32 0.85 -11.78
C PRO A 94 -13.07 -0.57 -11.22
N GLN A 95 -13.97 -1.05 -10.36
CA GLN A 95 -13.99 -2.45 -9.91
C GLN A 95 -14.85 -3.33 -10.83
N TYR A 96 -14.39 -4.55 -11.09
CA TYR A 96 -15.05 -5.56 -11.90
C TYR A 96 -15.37 -6.81 -11.08
N ASP A 97 -16.37 -7.56 -11.52
CA ASP A 97 -16.68 -8.90 -11.00
C ASP A 97 -15.90 -10.00 -11.74
N GLU A 98 -16.10 -11.25 -11.30
CA GLU A 98 -15.45 -12.44 -11.87
C GLU A 98 -15.95 -12.82 -13.28
N TYR A 99 -17.01 -12.16 -13.77
CA TYR A 99 -17.51 -12.28 -15.14
C TYR A 99 -17.02 -11.13 -16.03
N GLY A 100 -16.10 -10.29 -15.54
CA GLY A 100 -15.56 -9.13 -16.25
C GLY A 100 -16.55 -7.98 -16.40
N ARG A 101 -17.65 -7.96 -15.64
CA ARG A 101 -18.64 -6.88 -15.67
C ARG A 101 -18.22 -5.78 -14.69
N LYS A 102 -18.30 -4.52 -15.11
CA LYS A 102 -18.02 -3.38 -14.22
C LYS A 102 -19.12 -3.28 -13.16
N THR A 103 -18.71 -3.17 -11.90
CA THR A 103 -19.61 -3.02 -10.74
C THR A 103 -19.95 -1.55 -10.47
N SER A 104 -20.84 -1.31 -9.50
CA SER A 104 -21.08 0.02 -8.90
C SER A 104 -19.89 0.58 -8.13
N ASN A 105 -18.97 -0.30 -7.69
CA ASN A 105 -17.94 0.05 -6.72
C ASN A 105 -16.69 0.61 -7.43
N THR A 106 -15.94 1.44 -6.71
CA THR A 106 -14.68 2.00 -7.17
C THR A 106 -13.59 1.85 -6.13
N ILE A 107 -12.41 1.48 -6.58
CA ILE A 107 -11.23 1.30 -5.75
C ILE A 107 -10.50 2.65 -5.65
N ALA A 108 -10.33 3.15 -4.43
CA ALA A 108 -9.64 4.42 -4.18
C ALA A 108 -8.11 4.24 -4.23
N ALA A 109 -7.39 5.21 -4.80
CA ALA A 109 -5.94 5.18 -4.92
C ALA A 109 -5.30 6.58 -4.89
N GLY A 110 -4.03 6.63 -4.51
CA GLY A 110 -3.18 7.82 -4.65
C GLY A 110 -3.11 8.33 -6.09
N GLY A 111 -3.26 9.63 -6.28
CA GLY A 111 -3.35 10.27 -7.59
C GLY A 111 -2.66 11.62 -7.67
N CYS A 112 -1.55 11.81 -6.96
CA CYS A 112 -0.70 13.01 -6.97
C CYS A 112 0.71 12.68 -6.42
N ILE A 113 1.61 13.67 -6.42
CA ILE A 113 2.93 13.55 -5.79
C ILE A 113 2.79 13.17 -4.31
N GLY A 114 3.48 12.10 -3.91
CA GLY A 114 3.37 11.42 -2.61
C GLY A 114 2.43 10.20 -2.62
N GLY A 115 1.64 10.00 -3.67
CA GLY A 115 0.73 8.87 -3.86
C GLY A 115 -0.30 8.75 -2.74
N SER A 116 -0.63 7.53 -2.32
CA SER A 116 -1.64 7.25 -1.29
C SER A 116 -1.28 7.76 0.11
N THR A 117 -0.09 8.33 0.32
CA THR A 117 0.28 8.98 1.60
C THR A 117 -0.21 10.43 1.70
N SER A 118 -0.65 11.01 0.58
CA SER A 118 -1.00 12.44 0.44
C SER A 118 -2.51 12.71 0.36
N ASN A 119 -3.35 11.70 0.60
CA ASN A 119 -4.81 11.80 0.44
C ASN A 119 -5.56 10.94 1.48
N LEU A 120 -6.88 10.85 1.35
CA LEU A 120 -7.75 10.05 2.23
C LEU A 120 -7.63 8.51 2.07
N VAL A 121 -6.75 8.00 1.20
CA VAL A 121 -6.62 6.54 0.96
C VAL A 121 -5.78 5.86 2.04
N ASN A 122 -4.96 6.59 2.80
CA ASN A 122 -4.35 6.08 4.02
C ASN A 122 -4.90 6.79 5.27
N GLY A 123 -5.11 6.01 6.33
CA GLY A 123 -5.54 6.51 7.64
C GLY A 123 -4.47 7.27 8.43
N MET A 124 -3.26 7.44 7.87
CA MET A 124 -2.04 7.91 8.53
C MET A 124 -1.52 7.00 9.68
N VAL A 125 -2.29 6.02 10.16
CA VAL A 125 -1.90 4.98 11.13
C VAL A 125 -0.49 4.43 10.85
N TRP A 126 0.32 4.35 11.91
CA TRP A 126 1.71 3.90 11.84
C TRP A 126 2.06 2.92 12.95
N TYR A 127 2.24 1.66 12.57
CA TYR A 127 2.92 0.65 13.37
C TYR A 127 3.64 -0.35 12.46
N ARG A 128 4.40 -1.27 13.06
CA ARG A 128 5.30 -2.21 12.35
C ARG A 128 4.64 -3.57 12.11
N PRO A 129 5.08 -4.37 11.13
CA PRO A 129 4.75 -5.80 11.06
C PRO A 129 5.43 -6.56 12.22
N THR A 130 5.17 -7.87 12.36
CA THR A 130 5.90 -8.75 13.28
C THR A 130 7.15 -9.35 12.61
N ARG A 131 8.08 -9.84 13.44
CA ARG A 131 9.24 -10.61 13.00
C ARG A 131 8.85 -11.84 12.15
N ALA A 132 7.82 -12.57 12.56
CA ALA A 132 7.41 -13.82 11.92
C ALA A 132 6.98 -13.61 10.46
N GLU A 133 6.22 -12.55 10.18
CA GLU A 133 5.79 -12.21 8.82
C GLU A 133 6.97 -11.81 7.94
N ILE A 134 7.88 -10.99 8.46
CA ILE A 134 9.00 -10.50 7.65
C ILE A 134 10.06 -11.57 7.42
N ASP A 135 10.34 -12.43 8.40
CA ASP A 135 11.24 -13.58 8.21
C ASP A 135 10.64 -14.61 7.21
N LYS A 136 9.30 -14.68 7.07
CA LYS A 136 8.66 -15.51 6.03
C LYS A 136 8.98 -15.08 4.61
N LEU A 137 9.22 -13.79 4.33
CA LEU A 137 9.59 -13.30 3.00
C LEU A 137 10.87 -13.99 2.50
N GLU A 138 11.87 -14.17 3.36
CA GLU A 138 13.11 -14.91 3.04
C GLU A 138 12.84 -16.40 2.83
N THR A 139 12.02 -17.04 3.67
CA THR A 139 11.71 -18.49 3.53
C THR A 139 10.97 -18.85 2.23
N LEU A 140 10.31 -17.88 1.58
CA LEU A 140 9.72 -18.04 0.24
C LEU A 140 10.77 -18.07 -0.90
N GLY A 141 12.07 -18.03 -0.57
CA GLY A 141 13.17 -18.06 -1.54
C GLY A 141 13.76 -16.68 -1.86
N ASN A 142 13.60 -15.70 -0.96
CA ASN A 142 14.06 -14.32 -1.15
C ASN A 142 15.20 -13.95 -0.16
N PRO A 143 16.44 -14.45 -0.35
CA PRO A 143 17.55 -14.19 0.57
C PRO A 143 17.84 -12.69 0.72
N GLY A 144 18.03 -12.25 1.96
CA GLY A 144 18.22 -10.84 2.33
C GLY A 144 16.91 -10.04 2.50
N TRP A 145 15.78 -10.72 2.63
CA TRP A 145 14.46 -10.15 2.94
C TRP A 145 13.90 -10.73 4.24
N ASN A 146 14.57 -10.41 5.34
CA ASN A 146 14.25 -10.86 6.70
C ASN A 146 14.17 -9.67 7.67
N TRP A 147 13.66 -9.89 8.89
CA TRP A 147 13.46 -8.85 9.90
C TRP A 147 14.76 -8.14 10.23
N ASN A 148 15.86 -8.88 10.37
CA ASN A 148 17.18 -8.34 10.69
C ASN A 148 17.72 -7.41 9.57
N THR A 149 17.15 -7.47 8.37
CA THR A 149 17.47 -6.57 7.25
C THR A 149 16.48 -5.41 7.12
N LEU A 150 15.20 -5.61 7.41
CA LEU A 150 14.15 -4.60 7.19
C LEU A 150 13.79 -3.75 8.41
N GLU A 151 13.79 -4.30 9.63
CA GLU A 151 13.48 -3.51 10.84
C GLU A 151 14.44 -2.32 11.01
N PRO A 152 15.78 -2.45 10.84
CA PRO A 152 16.68 -1.30 10.97
C PRO A 152 16.38 -0.19 9.96
N LEU A 153 15.74 -0.52 8.82
CA LEU A 153 15.30 0.45 7.82
C LEU A 153 13.96 1.09 8.19
N MET A 154 13.07 0.39 8.90
CA MET A 154 11.88 1.00 9.52
C MET A 154 12.31 2.02 10.59
N THR A 155 13.34 1.69 11.38
CA THR A 155 13.96 2.60 12.36
C THR A 155 14.76 3.74 11.68
N GLU A 156 15.41 3.52 10.53
CA GLU A 156 16.12 4.59 9.79
C GLU A 156 15.19 5.68 9.25
N ILE A 157 13.99 5.32 8.79
CA ILE A 157 13.05 6.28 8.16
C ILE A 157 12.19 7.03 9.18
N GLU A 158 11.94 6.42 10.35
CA GLU A 158 11.01 6.92 11.36
C GLU A 158 11.59 8.08 12.17
N ARG A 159 10.71 9.05 12.46
CA ARG A 159 10.96 10.11 13.42
C ARG A 159 9.76 10.26 14.34
N ASN A 160 9.67 9.35 15.31
CA ASN A 160 8.69 9.42 16.37
C ASN A 160 8.91 10.69 17.21
N ILE A 161 7.81 11.38 17.49
CA ILE A 161 7.69 12.48 18.44
C ILE A 161 6.83 11.91 19.60
N PRO A 162 7.44 11.55 20.74
CA PRO A 162 6.75 10.86 21.82
C PRO A 162 5.54 11.65 22.35
N PRO A 163 4.48 10.97 22.82
CA PRO A 163 3.30 11.64 23.36
C PRO A 163 3.66 12.44 24.62
N ASN A 164 3.02 13.60 24.79
CA ASN A 164 3.14 14.42 25.98
C ASN A 164 2.21 13.93 27.11
N GLU A 165 2.33 14.53 28.30
CA GLU A 165 1.52 14.16 29.48
C GLU A 165 0.01 14.24 29.24
N GLU A 166 -0.46 15.24 28.49
CA GLU A 166 -1.87 15.40 28.14
C GLU A 166 -2.36 14.25 27.24
N GLN A 167 -1.59 13.91 26.21
CA GLN A 167 -1.89 12.82 25.29
C GLN A 167 -1.92 11.47 26.02
N ILE A 168 -0.98 11.24 26.95
CA ILE A 168 -0.93 10.01 27.77
C ILE A 168 -2.17 9.92 28.69
N MET A 169 -2.56 11.01 29.36
CA MET A 169 -3.81 11.06 30.14
C MET A 169 -5.07 10.85 29.28
N GLN A 170 -5.03 11.32 28.04
CA GLN A 170 -6.05 11.13 27.01
C GLN A 170 -6.02 9.73 26.34
N GLY A 171 -5.16 8.83 26.82
CA GLY A 171 -5.13 7.42 26.43
C GLY A 171 -4.06 7.03 25.42
N ALA A 172 -3.16 7.94 25.02
CA ALA A 172 -1.99 7.59 24.22
C ALA A 172 -1.07 6.62 25.00
N SER A 173 -0.54 5.64 24.28
CA SER A 173 0.32 4.58 24.76
C SER A 173 1.46 4.41 23.74
N TYR A 174 2.66 4.12 24.23
CA TYR A 174 3.89 4.19 23.44
C TYR A 174 4.98 3.36 24.12
N ASP A 175 5.89 2.80 23.33
CA ASP A 175 7.06 2.04 23.80
C ASP A 175 8.34 2.61 23.17
N PRO A 176 9.28 3.16 23.96
CA PRO A 176 10.45 3.84 23.40
C PRO A 176 11.43 2.91 22.68
N ASP A 177 11.40 1.60 22.93
CA ASP A 177 12.41 0.66 22.41
C ASP A 177 12.08 0.16 20.99
N VAL A 178 10.89 0.48 20.44
CA VAL A 178 10.44 0.02 19.11
C VAL A 178 10.29 1.13 18.06
N HIS A 179 10.82 2.34 18.30
CA HIS A 179 10.73 3.48 17.36
C HIS A 179 12.08 4.09 16.97
N GLY A 180 12.12 4.70 15.78
CA GLY A 180 13.20 5.61 15.35
C GLY A 180 12.89 7.08 15.65
N TYR A 181 13.91 7.86 16.03
CA TYR A 181 13.77 9.28 16.44
C TYR A 181 14.49 10.28 15.52
N HIS A 182 15.10 9.79 14.44
CA HIS A 182 16.11 10.54 13.67
C HIS A 182 15.90 10.49 12.15
N GLY A 183 14.87 9.79 11.67
CA GLY A 183 14.52 9.68 10.27
C GLY A 183 13.84 10.92 9.68
N LEU A 184 13.07 10.71 8.62
CA LEU A 184 12.47 11.77 7.80
C LEU A 184 10.94 11.79 7.85
N VAL A 185 10.31 10.67 8.21
CA VAL A 185 8.85 10.56 8.34
C VAL A 185 8.49 10.80 9.80
N ASN A 186 7.94 11.98 10.10
CA ASN A 186 7.43 12.29 11.43
C ASN A 186 6.25 11.36 11.77
N THR A 187 6.31 10.75 12.95
CA THR A 187 5.21 9.98 13.52
C THR A 187 4.88 10.52 14.91
N SER A 188 3.61 10.76 15.21
CA SER A 188 3.17 11.27 16.51
C SER A 188 1.69 11.01 16.74
N PHE A 189 1.24 11.25 17.97
CA PHE A 189 -0.19 11.41 18.27
C PHE A 189 -0.65 12.84 17.89
N PRO A 190 -1.94 13.06 17.57
CA PRO A 190 -2.50 14.41 17.36
C PRO A 190 -2.53 15.21 18.68
N ILE A 191 -2.49 16.55 18.60
CA ILE A 191 -2.54 17.46 19.75
C ILE A 191 -3.72 18.42 19.58
N PRO A 192 -4.73 18.41 20.47
CA PRO A 192 -4.99 17.39 21.50
C PRO A 192 -5.31 16.02 20.89
N MET A 193 -5.42 14.97 21.73
CA MET A 193 -5.94 13.68 21.24
C MET A 193 -7.36 13.86 20.71
N ARG A 194 -7.68 13.10 19.65
CA ARG A 194 -9.04 13.03 19.12
C ARG A 194 -9.87 12.03 19.92
N ILE A 195 -11.13 12.39 20.18
CA ILE A 195 -12.15 11.58 20.87
C ILE A 195 -11.64 10.87 22.16
N PRO A 196 -10.95 11.57 23.08
CA PRO A 196 -10.23 10.97 24.20
C PRO A 196 -11.13 10.20 25.18
N GLN A 197 -12.37 10.62 25.41
CA GLN A 197 -13.31 9.83 26.22
C GLN A 197 -13.75 8.58 25.47
N ALA A 198 -14.06 8.66 24.17
CA ALA A 198 -14.42 7.46 23.40
C ALA A 198 -13.27 6.43 23.41
N VAL A 199 -12.02 6.86 23.24
CA VAL A 199 -10.83 6.00 23.34
C VAL A 199 -10.80 5.23 24.66
N GLN A 200 -11.11 5.89 25.78
CA GLN A 200 -11.20 5.23 27.09
C GLN A 200 -12.37 4.22 27.17
N LEU A 201 -13.52 4.50 26.53
CA LEU A 201 -14.64 3.54 26.46
C LEU A 201 -14.28 2.32 25.61
N TYR A 202 -13.66 2.52 24.45
CA TYR A 202 -13.20 1.44 23.57
C TYR A 202 -12.10 0.58 24.21
N LYS A 203 -11.09 1.19 24.85
CA LYS A 203 -10.04 0.47 25.61
C LYS A 203 -10.60 -0.43 26.71
N LYS A 204 -11.77 -0.11 27.26
CA LYS A 204 -12.49 -0.97 28.21
C LYS A 204 -13.34 -2.05 27.51
N ALA A 205 -14.14 -1.67 26.51
CA ALA A 205 -15.14 -2.55 25.91
C ALA A 205 -14.55 -3.59 24.94
N LEU A 206 -13.44 -3.30 24.27
CA LEU A 206 -12.84 -4.21 23.29
C LEU A 206 -12.26 -5.49 23.93
N PRO A 207 -11.50 -5.44 25.04
CA PRO A 207 -11.09 -6.65 25.77
C PRO A 207 -12.26 -7.45 26.39
N GLU A 208 -13.36 -6.79 26.75
CA GLU A 208 -14.58 -7.47 27.23
C GLU A 208 -15.33 -8.17 26.07
N ALA A 209 -15.27 -7.64 24.85
CA ALA A 209 -15.87 -8.25 23.65
C ALA A 209 -15.02 -9.36 23.01
N PHE A 210 -13.68 -9.31 23.16
CA PHE A 210 -12.74 -10.31 22.64
C PHE A 210 -11.95 -10.97 23.80
N PRO A 211 -12.50 -12.01 24.46
CA PRO A 211 -11.88 -12.62 25.63
C PRO A 211 -10.48 -13.18 25.33
N GLY A 212 -9.46 -12.60 25.97
CA GLY A 212 -8.04 -12.94 25.76
C GLY A 212 -7.22 -11.83 25.09
N LEU A 213 -7.87 -10.84 24.46
CA LEU A 213 -7.22 -9.66 23.89
C LEU A 213 -6.49 -8.85 24.99
N SER A 214 -5.16 -8.83 24.92
CA SER A 214 -4.32 -8.06 25.83
C SER A 214 -4.29 -6.57 25.46
N VAL A 215 -4.30 -5.69 26.46
CA VAL A 215 -4.00 -4.26 26.25
C VAL A 215 -2.50 -4.06 26.35
N GLY A 216 -1.88 -3.59 25.28
CA GLY A 216 -0.44 -3.32 25.17
C GLY A 216 -0.08 -1.85 25.34
N ASN A 217 1.21 -1.56 25.22
CA ASN A 217 1.73 -0.20 25.20
C ASN A 217 1.90 0.37 23.78
N ASP A 218 2.41 -0.40 22.80
CA ASP A 218 2.42 0.00 21.39
C ASP A 218 2.10 -1.19 20.45
N LEU A 219 1.38 -0.94 19.35
CA LEU A 219 1.08 -1.97 18.33
C LEU A 219 2.34 -2.54 17.66
N SER A 220 3.44 -1.79 17.65
CA SER A 220 4.74 -2.19 17.11
C SER A 220 5.49 -3.15 18.04
N ASN A 221 5.21 -3.11 19.35
CA ASN A 221 5.72 -4.08 20.31
C ASN A 221 4.74 -5.25 20.49
N ARG A 222 4.59 -6.09 19.46
CA ARG A 222 3.76 -7.30 19.51
C ARG A 222 4.42 -8.50 18.84
N THR A 223 4.03 -9.69 19.29
CA THR A 223 4.32 -10.97 18.62
C THR A 223 3.08 -11.60 17.96
N SER A 224 1.88 -11.20 18.39
CA SER A 224 0.59 -11.75 18.00
C SER A 224 -0.49 -10.66 18.19
N VAL A 225 -1.46 -10.86 19.07
CA VAL A 225 -2.59 -9.97 19.38
C VAL A 225 -2.22 -8.86 20.35
N VAL A 226 -2.93 -7.73 20.23
CA VAL A 226 -2.78 -6.54 21.09
C VAL A 226 -3.92 -5.56 20.80
N SER A 227 -4.45 -4.90 21.84
CA SER A 227 -5.15 -3.63 21.75
C SER A 227 -4.23 -2.53 22.24
N SER A 228 -4.00 -1.50 21.42
CA SER A 228 -3.21 -0.35 21.82
C SER A 228 -3.62 0.87 21.02
N SER A 229 -3.29 2.03 21.57
CA SER A 229 -3.30 3.23 20.74
C SER A 229 -2.09 3.24 19.82
N THR A 230 -2.13 4.02 18.75
CA THR A 230 -1.09 4.06 17.72
C THR A 230 -0.75 5.47 17.28
N SER A 231 0.54 5.71 17.01
CA SER A 231 1.01 6.93 16.36
C SER A 231 0.51 7.01 14.92
N TRP A 232 0.36 8.22 14.41
CA TRP A 232 0.06 8.48 13.00
C TRP A 232 1.26 9.15 12.32
N THR A 233 1.37 9.08 10.99
CA THR A 233 2.32 9.84 10.17
C THR A 233 1.93 11.32 10.15
N VAL A 234 2.12 12.01 11.27
CA VAL A 234 1.71 13.40 11.51
C VAL A 234 2.73 14.15 12.37
N TRP A 235 2.58 15.47 12.48
CA TRP A 235 3.23 16.30 13.52
C TRP A 235 2.45 17.60 13.79
N PRO A 236 2.59 18.25 14.96
CA PRO A 236 1.95 19.53 15.24
C PRO A 236 2.60 20.71 14.49
N ASP A 237 1.80 21.53 13.81
CA ASP A 237 2.22 22.82 13.22
C ASP A 237 1.85 23.97 14.16
N THR A 238 2.82 24.36 14.99
CA THR A 238 2.70 25.43 15.98
C THR A 238 2.43 26.82 15.39
N SER A 239 2.59 27.02 14.08
CA SER A 239 2.25 28.28 13.40
C SER A 239 0.77 28.39 13.03
N THR A 240 0.04 27.27 13.03
CA THR A 240 -1.39 27.21 12.64
C THR A 240 -2.29 26.52 13.65
N GLY A 241 -1.73 25.87 14.68
CA GLY A 241 -2.49 25.11 15.67
C GLY A 241 -3.11 23.83 15.11
N LYS A 242 -2.62 23.31 13.97
CA LYS A 242 -3.14 22.12 13.29
C LYS A 242 -2.16 20.97 13.24
N THR A 243 -2.69 19.76 13.24
CA THR A 243 -1.98 18.51 12.96
C THR A 243 -1.67 18.42 11.46
N ARG A 244 -0.38 18.43 11.11
CA ARG A 244 0.10 18.22 9.74
C ARG A 244 0.23 16.75 9.41
N ARG A 245 -0.07 16.42 8.16
CA ARG A 245 0.15 15.11 7.55
C ARG A 245 1.61 14.97 7.14
N CYS A 246 2.23 13.82 7.45
CA CYS A 246 3.56 13.44 6.97
C CYS A 246 3.44 12.49 5.78
N SER A 247 3.16 13.06 4.62
CA SER A 247 3.23 12.31 3.37
C SER A 247 4.69 12.00 3.01
N ALA A 248 4.90 11.02 2.12
CA ALA A 248 6.21 10.78 1.52
C ALA A 248 6.74 12.02 0.75
N ALA A 249 5.84 12.88 0.27
CA ALA A 249 6.22 14.12 -0.40
C ALA A 249 6.71 15.18 0.60
N ASP A 250 6.02 15.38 1.74
CA ASP A 250 6.49 16.24 2.84
C ASP A 250 7.88 15.79 3.31
N ALA A 251 8.02 14.51 3.64
CA ALA A 251 9.23 13.92 4.22
C ALA A 251 10.45 13.92 3.28
N LEU A 252 10.27 13.55 2.00
CA LEU A 252 11.39 13.19 1.11
C LEU A 252 11.60 14.14 -0.08
N LEU A 253 10.66 15.06 -0.35
CA LEU A 253 10.68 15.92 -1.55
C LEU A 253 10.47 17.42 -1.25
N TRP A 254 9.55 17.78 -0.35
CA TRP A 254 9.21 19.17 -0.04
C TRP A 254 9.97 19.74 1.15
N ALA A 255 10.44 18.89 2.08
CA ALA A 255 11.32 19.31 3.17
C ALA A 255 12.54 20.11 2.65
N PRO A 256 12.87 21.29 3.22
CA PRO A 256 14.02 22.09 2.79
C PRO A 256 15.37 21.36 2.90
N SER A 257 15.51 20.45 3.87
CA SER A 257 16.68 19.60 4.06
C SER A 257 16.82 18.46 3.04
N GLN A 258 15.78 18.20 2.23
CA GLN A 258 15.75 17.11 1.25
C GLN A 258 15.77 17.59 -0.21
N GLN A 259 16.03 18.87 -0.46
CA GLN A 259 16.20 19.39 -1.82
C GLN A 259 17.47 18.84 -2.50
N ARG A 260 17.37 18.37 -3.75
CA ARG A 260 18.48 17.74 -4.48
C ARG A 260 18.59 18.26 -5.92
N GLN A 261 19.72 18.86 -6.29
CA GLN A 261 20.01 19.28 -7.68
C GLN A 261 20.00 18.13 -8.72
N ARG A 262 20.13 16.88 -8.27
CA ARG A 262 20.14 15.68 -9.13
C ARG A 262 18.77 14.99 -9.23
N LEU A 263 17.74 15.53 -8.59
CA LEU A 263 16.38 15.03 -8.63
C LEU A 263 15.50 15.94 -9.50
N THR A 264 14.76 15.33 -10.43
CA THR A 264 13.72 15.97 -11.22
C THR A 264 12.42 15.19 -11.03
N VAL A 265 11.29 15.89 -10.86
CA VAL A 265 9.95 15.30 -10.81
C VAL A 265 9.09 15.94 -11.88
N LEU A 266 8.56 15.12 -12.80
CA LEU A 266 7.59 15.51 -13.81
C LEU A 266 6.18 15.17 -13.33
N ALA A 267 5.36 16.18 -13.02
CA ALA A 267 3.96 16.01 -12.63
C ALA A 267 3.02 15.92 -13.85
N ASN A 268 1.77 15.51 -13.62
CA ASN A 268 0.68 15.45 -14.62
C ASN A 268 0.97 14.59 -15.87
N HIS A 269 1.86 13.60 -15.79
CA HIS A 269 2.24 12.76 -16.93
C HIS A 269 2.11 11.25 -16.66
N THR A 270 1.24 10.59 -17.41
CA THR A 270 1.09 9.12 -17.37
C THR A 270 2.20 8.47 -18.18
N VAL A 271 2.97 7.57 -17.55
CA VAL A 271 3.87 6.66 -18.27
C VAL A 271 3.03 5.58 -18.94
N THR A 272 3.19 5.44 -20.25
CA THR A 272 2.36 4.55 -21.07
C THR A 272 2.93 3.15 -21.13
N SER A 273 4.26 3.05 -21.31
CA SER A 273 5.01 1.82 -21.55
C SER A 273 6.53 2.02 -21.33
N ILE A 274 7.23 0.92 -21.11
CA ILE A 274 8.69 0.82 -21.10
C ILE A 274 9.21 0.87 -22.55
N LEU A 275 10.35 1.52 -22.76
CA LEU A 275 11.10 1.46 -24.02
C LEU A 275 12.30 0.53 -23.83
N PHE A 276 12.43 -0.45 -24.73
CA PHE A 276 13.55 -1.39 -24.75
C PHE A 276 14.53 -1.03 -25.87
N ASP A 277 15.83 -1.10 -25.60
CA ASP A 277 16.87 -0.81 -26.59
C ASP A 277 17.18 -2.05 -27.45
N HIS A 278 17.70 -3.09 -26.80
CA HIS A 278 18.05 -4.36 -27.43
C HIS A 278 17.49 -5.53 -26.61
N GLY A 279 16.68 -6.37 -27.25
CA GLY A 279 15.95 -7.46 -26.59
C GLY A 279 15.06 -6.93 -25.46
N THR A 280 15.29 -7.43 -24.25
CA THR A 280 14.50 -7.10 -23.05
C THR A 280 15.21 -6.10 -22.11
N THR A 281 16.15 -5.31 -22.65
CA THR A 281 16.91 -4.30 -21.89
C THR A 281 16.17 -2.97 -21.88
N ALA A 282 15.66 -2.56 -20.71
CA ALA A 282 14.94 -1.29 -20.55
C ALA A 282 15.89 -0.09 -20.66
N GLY A 283 15.67 0.73 -21.69
CA GLY A 283 16.48 1.91 -22.03
C GLY A 283 15.76 3.25 -21.80
N GLY A 284 14.48 3.23 -21.40
CA GLY A 284 13.69 4.43 -21.16
C GLY A 284 12.20 4.15 -20.95
N VAL A 285 11.39 5.21 -21.01
CA VAL A 285 9.92 5.12 -20.97
C VAL A 285 9.27 6.09 -21.96
N ALA A 286 8.08 5.72 -22.43
CA ALA A 286 7.16 6.60 -23.12
C ALA A 286 6.13 7.17 -22.13
N PHE A 287 5.77 8.44 -22.29
CA PHE A 287 4.84 9.14 -21.39
C PHE A 287 4.04 10.22 -22.12
N ALA A 288 2.86 10.59 -21.59
CA ALA A 288 2.00 11.62 -22.16
C ALA A 288 1.19 12.34 -21.07
N HIS A 289 0.67 13.53 -21.38
CA HIS A 289 -0.05 14.35 -20.39
C HIS A 289 -1.33 13.64 -19.90
N ALA A 290 -1.46 13.48 -18.58
CA ALA A 290 -2.42 12.58 -17.96
C ALA A 290 -3.89 12.95 -18.25
N THR A 291 -4.20 14.25 -18.36
CA THR A 291 -5.56 14.76 -18.62
C THR A 291 -5.83 15.11 -20.09
N SER A 292 -4.91 14.80 -21.02
CA SER A 292 -5.17 15.06 -22.44
C SER A 292 -6.32 14.17 -22.95
N VAL A 293 -7.28 14.79 -23.65
CA VAL A 293 -8.45 14.12 -24.26
C VAL A 293 -8.39 14.08 -25.79
N ASP A 294 -7.33 14.62 -26.41
CA ASP A 294 -7.13 14.58 -27.87
C ASP A 294 -6.85 13.15 -28.34
N ALA A 295 -7.54 12.71 -29.39
CA ALA A 295 -7.29 11.42 -30.04
C ALA A 295 -5.85 11.27 -30.58
N ARG A 296 -5.11 12.38 -30.75
CA ARG A 296 -3.69 12.42 -31.11
C ARG A 296 -2.81 12.88 -29.94
N ARG A 297 -3.02 12.32 -28.74
CA ARG A 297 -2.17 12.54 -27.55
C ARG A 297 -0.69 12.50 -27.92
N LYS A 298 0.02 13.61 -27.72
CA LYS A 298 1.46 13.70 -27.99
C LYS A 298 2.23 12.81 -27.01
N ILE A 299 2.79 11.72 -27.53
CA ILE A 299 3.70 10.85 -26.78
C ILE A 299 5.08 11.52 -26.73
N PHE A 300 5.65 11.56 -25.53
CA PHE A 300 7.00 11.99 -25.23
C PHE A 300 7.84 10.79 -24.80
N GLN A 301 9.17 10.90 -24.87
CA GLN A 301 10.09 9.82 -24.53
C GLN A 301 11.29 10.34 -23.72
N VAL A 302 11.82 9.51 -22.81
CA VAL A 302 13.02 9.82 -22.01
C VAL A 302 13.84 8.55 -21.78
N ARG A 303 15.17 8.66 -21.84
CA ARG A 303 16.09 7.51 -21.68
C ARG A 303 16.63 7.36 -20.26
N ALA A 304 16.88 6.12 -19.85
CA ALA A 304 17.53 5.75 -18.59
C ALA A 304 18.84 5.00 -18.88
N ARG A 305 19.98 5.49 -18.37
CA ARG A 305 21.30 4.90 -18.65
C ARG A 305 21.64 3.68 -17.79
N LYS A 306 21.06 3.57 -16.60
CA LYS A 306 21.31 2.50 -15.62
C LYS A 306 20.06 1.69 -15.31
N GLY A 307 18.87 2.29 -15.37
CA GLY A 307 17.64 1.52 -15.46
C GLY A 307 16.33 2.27 -15.17
N VAL A 308 15.24 1.57 -15.44
CA VAL A 308 13.87 2.00 -15.14
C VAL A 308 13.39 1.28 -13.88
N ILE A 309 12.64 1.99 -13.05
CA ILE A 309 12.13 1.52 -11.76
C ILE A 309 10.64 1.81 -11.72
N LEU A 310 9.81 0.78 -11.73
CA LEU A 310 8.37 0.90 -11.53
C LEU A 310 8.07 1.05 -10.04
N ALA A 311 7.38 2.12 -9.66
CA ALA A 311 6.93 2.42 -8.31
C ALA A 311 5.52 3.05 -8.33
N ALA A 312 4.70 2.63 -9.30
CA ALA A 312 3.38 3.18 -9.59
C ALA A 312 2.28 2.58 -8.68
N GLY A 313 2.66 1.71 -7.74
CA GLY A 313 1.75 0.96 -6.90
C GLY A 313 1.23 -0.29 -7.61
N THR A 314 0.74 -1.24 -6.83
CA THR A 314 0.17 -2.53 -7.26
C THR A 314 -0.80 -2.40 -8.44
N LEU A 315 -1.67 -1.38 -8.40
CA LEU A 315 -2.69 -1.14 -9.42
C LEU A 315 -2.17 -0.36 -10.65
N GLY A 316 -0.96 0.20 -10.58
CA GLY A 316 -0.34 1.01 -11.63
C GLY A 316 0.81 0.31 -12.36
N SER A 317 1.65 -0.44 -11.65
CA SER A 317 2.85 -1.08 -12.22
C SER A 317 2.50 -2.26 -13.14
N THR A 318 1.53 -3.10 -12.76
CA THR A 318 1.03 -4.22 -13.59
C THR A 318 0.61 -3.79 -15.00
N PRO A 319 -0.35 -2.87 -15.21
CA PRO A 319 -0.78 -2.51 -16.55
C PRO A 319 0.29 -1.79 -17.38
N ILE A 320 1.36 -1.27 -16.76
CA ILE A 320 2.54 -0.76 -17.48
C ILE A 320 3.41 -1.92 -18.01
N LEU A 321 3.62 -2.98 -17.22
CA LEU A 321 4.31 -4.19 -17.69
C LEU A 321 3.57 -4.83 -18.87
N GLU A 322 2.26 -4.99 -18.75
CA GLU A 322 1.44 -5.68 -19.76
C GLU A 322 1.46 -4.92 -21.09
N ARG A 323 1.23 -3.59 -21.09
CA ARG A 323 1.38 -2.76 -22.31
C ARG A 323 2.80 -2.70 -22.86
N SER A 324 3.79 -3.13 -22.08
CA SER A 324 5.19 -3.27 -22.49
C SER A 324 5.54 -4.69 -22.95
N GLY A 325 4.53 -5.57 -23.13
CA GLY A 325 4.71 -6.95 -23.61
C GLY A 325 5.17 -7.94 -22.54
N ILE A 326 5.14 -7.59 -21.26
CA ILE A 326 5.54 -8.45 -20.14
C ILE A 326 4.28 -8.91 -19.40
N GLY A 327 3.93 -10.19 -19.50
CA GLY A 327 2.72 -10.75 -18.88
C GLY A 327 2.34 -12.12 -19.44
N GLY A 328 1.17 -12.63 -19.06
CA GLY A 328 0.64 -13.91 -19.55
C GLY A 328 0.16 -13.83 -21.01
N SER A 329 0.51 -14.83 -21.83
CA SER A 329 0.29 -14.79 -23.30
C SER A 329 -1.16 -14.53 -23.70
N ASN A 330 -2.12 -15.12 -22.98
CA ASN A 330 -3.55 -14.98 -23.27
C ASN A 330 -4.06 -13.54 -23.03
N ILE A 331 -3.59 -12.89 -21.96
CA ILE A 331 -3.95 -11.50 -21.61
C ILE A 331 -3.41 -10.54 -22.68
N LEU A 332 -2.14 -10.68 -23.02
CA LEU A 332 -1.49 -9.81 -24.01
C LEU A 332 -2.11 -9.98 -25.41
N ALA A 333 -2.42 -11.22 -25.82
CA ALA A 333 -3.10 -11.49 -27.08
C ALA A 333 -4.51 -10.87 -27.12
N ALA A 334 -5.29 -10.98 -26.04
CA ALA A 334 -6.62 -10.36 -25.95
C ALA A 334 -6.54 -8.82 -26.01
N ALA A 335 -5.58 -8.22 -25.32
CA ALA A 335 -5.32 -6.78 -25.34
C ALA A 335 -4.63 -6.27 -26.63
N LYS A 336 -4.30 -7.17 -27.57
CA LYS A 336 -3.57 -6.90 -28.83
C LYS A 336 -2.18 -6.29 -28.62
N VAL A 337 -1.48 -6.72 -27.56
CA VAL A 337 -0.09 -6.36 -27.27
C VAL A 337 0.84 -7.49 -27.71
N GLN A 338 1.94 -7.16 -28.39
CA GLN A 338 2.98 -8.15 -28.72
C GLN A 338 3.69 -8.61 -27.44
N GLN A 339 3.66 -9.92 -27.17
CA GLN A 339 4.40 -10.48 -26.05
C GLN A 339 5.92 -10.43 -26.31
N LEU A 340 6.65 -9.84 -25.37
CA LEU A 340 8.11 -9.77 -25.30
C LEU A 340 8.66 -10.74 -24.23
N VAL A 341 7.95 -10.90 -23.10
CA VAL A 341 8.27 -11.86 -22.05
C VAL A 341 7.00 -12.55 -21.56
N ASN A 342 6.99 -13.89 -21.60
CA ASN A 342 5.95 -14.66 -20.93
C ASN A 342 6.22 -14.71 -19.42
N LEU A 343 5.32 -14.09 -18.65
CA LEU A 343 5.40 -13.94 -17.21
C LEU A 343 3.97 -13.92 -16.62
N PRO A 344 3.30 -15.09 -16.53
CA PRO A 344 1.87 -15.18 -16.20
C PRO A 344 1.52 -14.78 -14.75
N GLY A 345 2.51 -14.51 -13.90
CA GLY A 345 2.30 -13.93 -12.56
C GLY A 345 1.96 -12.44 -12.57
N VAL A 346 2.23 -11.72 -13.66
CA VAL A 346 1.89 -10.29 -13.77
C VAL A 346 0.38 -10.13 -13.72
N GLY A 347 -0.11 -9.47 -12.67
CA GLY A 347 -1.53 -9.23 -12.44
C GLY A 347 -2.26 -10.31 -11.65
N ALA A 348 -1.68 -11.50 -11.47
CA ALA A 348 -2.18 -12.54 -10.59
C ALA A 348 -1.80 -12.27 -9.11
N ASN A 349 -2.36 -13.03 -8.17
CA ASN A 349 -2.14 -12.87 -6.72
C ASN A 349 -2.46 -11.45 -6.17
N LEU A 350 -3.32 -10.68 -6.84
CA LEU A 350 -3.80 -9.41 -6.29
C LEU A 350 -4.53 -9.68 -4.96
N ASN A 351 -4.17 -8.96 -3.91
CA ASN A 351 -4.86 -9.06 -2.63
C ASN A 351 -5.06 -7.67 -2.01
N ASP A 352 -6.19 -7.50 -1.33
CA ASP A 352 -6.50 -6.41 -0.40
C ASP A 352 -7.48 -6.99 0.65
N GLN A 353 -7.61 -6.31 1.78
CA GLN A 353 -8.35 -6.78 2.95
C GLN A 353 -9.83 -6.31 2.84
N PRO A 354 -10.83 -7.21 2.86
CA PRO A 354 -12.23 -6.84 2.66
C PRO A 354 -12.83 -6.26 3.95
N GLY A 355 -12.82 -4.93 4.09
CA GLY A 355 -13.32 -4.23 5.26
C GLY A 355 -14.79 -3.82 5.19
N SER A 356 -15.44 -3.78 6.36
CA SER A 356 -16.75 -3.17 6.59
C SER A 356 -16.77 -2.51 7.97
N ALA A 357 -17.91 -2.00 8.43
CA ALA A 357 -18.02 -1.34 9.74
C ALA A 357 -19.33 -1.68 10.47
N VAL A 358 -19.22 -1.94 11.77
CA VAL A 358 -20.37 -2.05 12.69
C VAL A 358 -20.60 -0.68 13.34
N SER A 359 -21.86 -0.27 13.48
CA SER A 359 -22.23 1.06 14.01
C SER A 359 -23.33 0.97 15.06
N ALA A 360 -23.23 1.87 16.05
CA ALA A 360 -24.25 2.15 17.05
C ALA A 360 -24.64 3.63 17.07
N LEU A 361 -25.93 3.90 17.26
CA LEU A 361 -26.49 5.24 17.30
C LEU A 361 -26.07 5.94 18.60
N VAL A 362 -25.54 7.15 18.50
CA VAL A 362 -25.15 7.98 19.65
C VAL A 362 -26.38 8.67 20.23
N SER A 363 -26.60 8.55 21.54
CA SER A 363 -27.62 9.29 22.28
C SER A 363 -27.50 10.79 22.06
N LYS A 364 -28.62 11.46 21.73
CA LYS A 364 -28.67 12.91 21.42
C LYS A 364 -27.95 13.83 22.42
N ARG A 365 -27.81 13.42 23.68
CA ARG A 365 -27.01 14.10 24.71
C ARG A 365 -25.54 14.30 24.33
N TYR A 366 -24.93 13.31 23.67
CA TYR A 366 -23.48 13.26 23.40
C TYR A 366 -23.10 13.59 21.95
N GLN A 367 -24.07 13.79 21.06
CA GLN A 367 -23.82 14.11 19.63
C GLN A 367 -23.04 15.42 19.39
N ASN A 368 -22.92 16.28 20.40
CA ASN A 368 -22.10 17.50 20.37
C ASN A 368 -20.90 17.47 21.35
N ASP A 369 -20.63 16.33 21.98
CA ASP A 369 -19.56 16.18 22.97
C ASP A 369 -18.23 15.82 22.26
N THR A 370 -17.35 16.81 22.09
CA THR A 370 -16.09 16.63 21.36
C THR A 370 -15.08 15.71 22.05
N SER A 371 -15.36 15.23 23.27
CA SER A 371 -14.55 14.21 23.92
C SER A 371 -14.93 12.79 23.48
N ILE A 372 -16.16 12.58 23.00
CA ILE A 372 -16.67 11.29 22.51
C ILE A 372 -16.78 11.31 20.97
N ILE A 373 -17.18 12.43 20.38
CA ILE A 373 -17.66 12.54 19.01
C ILE A 373 -16.81 13.54 18.22
N ASP A 374 -16.47 13.21 16.97
CA ASP A 374 -15.80 14.15 16.07
C ASP A 374 -16.63 14.44 14.81
N GLY A 375 -16.41 15.60 14.21
CA GLY A 375 -16.94 15.96 12.90
C GLY A 375 -16.05 15.56 11.72
N ARG A 376 -14.96 14.82 11.97
CA ARG A 376 -13.88 14.55 11.01
C ARG A 376 -13.66 13.06 10.74
N ASN A 377 -13.81 12.67 9.48
CA ASN A 377 -13.58 11.31 8.98
C ASN A 377 -12.08 10.97 8.95
N ILE A 378 -11.51 10.57 10.08
CA ILE A 378 -10.20 9.93 10.20
C ILE A 378 -10.32 8.86 11.28
N PHE A 379 -9.64 7.73 11.05
CA PHE A 379 -9.32 6.67 12.00
C PHE A 379 -9.09 7.22 13.42
N GLY A 380 -9.74 6.61 14.41
CA GLY A 380 -9.41 6.88 15.81
C GLY A 380 -8.04 6.28 16.18
N PRO A 381 -7.47 6.70 17.32
CA PRO A 381 -6.12 6.29 17.68
C PRO A 381 -6.05 4.88 18.27
N GLU A 382 -7.17 4.24 18.64
CA GLU A 382 -7.21 2.90 19.23
C GLU A 382 -7.50 1.81 18.18
N ILE A 383 -6.66 0.78 18.16
CA ILE A 383 -6.79 -0.38 17.27
C ILE A 383 -6.59 -1.67 18.09
N SER A 384 -7.43 -2.66 17.83
CA SER A 384 -7.28 -4.03 18.34
C SER A 384 -7.00 -5.00 17.20
N LEU A 385 -6.03 -5.88 17.43
CA LEU A 385 -5.63 -6.94 16.51
C LEU A 385 -5.96 -8.29 17.16
N VAL A 386 -6.90 -9.05 16.58
CA VAL A 386 -7.49 -10.28 17.17
C VAL A 386 -7.22 -11.51 16.31
N ASN A 387 -6.96 -12.66 16.92
CA ASN A 387 -6.63 -13.93 16.24
C ASN A 387 -7.82 -14.92 16.21
N ILE A 388 -7.57 -16.13 15.74
CA ILE A 388 -8.56 -17.21 15.60
C ILE A 388 -9.18 -17.69 16.92
N ASP A 389 -8.42 -17.68 18.00
CA ASP A 389 -8.88 -18.01 19.35
C ASP A 389 -9.74 -16.86 19.90
N GLU A 390 -9.27 -15.62 19.68
CA GLU A 390 -10.01 -14.35 19.77
C GLU A 390 -11.46 -14.43 19.24
N ILE A 391 -11.61 -14.89 18.00
CA ILE A 391 -12.88 -14.82 17.26
C ILE A 391 -13.71 -16.12 17.26
N TRP A 392 -13.20 -17.24 17.78
CA TRP A 392 -13.97 -18.50 17.85
C TRP A 392 -13.91 -19.27 19.18
N GLU A 393 -13.08 -18.86 20.15
CA GLU A 393 -12.94 -19.51 21.47
C GLU A 393 -12.87 -21.05 21.35
N ALA A 394 -13.83 -21.78 21.92
CA ALA A 394 -13.87 -23.25 21.90
C ALA A 394 -13.85 -23.85 20.47
N SER A 395 -14.37 -23.13 19.48
CA SER A 395 -14.43 -23.56 18.07
C SER A 395 -13.15 -23.24 17.28
N ALA A 396 -12.20 -22.49 17.84
CA ALA A 396 -10.95 -22.14 17.17
C ALA A 396 -10.11 -23.38 16.80
N SER A 397 -10.14 -24.42 17.63
CA SER A 397 -9.50 -25.72 17.37
C SER A 397 -10.01 -26.40 16.08
N THR A 398 -11.33 -26.34 15.83
CA THR A 398 -11.96 -26.84 14.60
C THR A 398 -11.55 -26.02 13.38
N MET A 399 -11.48 -24.70 13.50
CA MET A 399 -11.05 -23.82 12.41
C MET A 399 -9.56 -24.01 12.07
N VAL A 400 -8.72 -24.19 13.08
CA VAL A 400 -7.30 -24.59 12.92
C VAL A 400 -7.18 -25.88 12.12
N ALA A 401 -7.94 -26.92 12.48
CA ALA A 401 -7.91 -28.19 11.76
C ALA A 401 -8.36 -28.04 10.30
N SER A 402 -9.45 -27.29 10.04
CA SER A 402 -9.95 -27.02 8.69
C SER A 402 -9.01 -26.17 7.83
N LEU A 403 -8.19 -25.30 8.43
CA LEU A 403 -7.15 -24.54 7.72
C LEU A 403 -5.94 -25.41 7.35
N MET A 404 -5.48 -26.23 8.29
CA MET A 404 -4.27 -27.07 8.15
C MET A 404 -4.48 -28.31 7.27
N GLU A 405 -5.72 -28.71 7.01
CA GLU A 405 -6.08 -29.88 6.20
C GLU A 405 -5.50 -29.77 4.77
N PRO A 406 -4.56 -30.66 4.35
CA PRO A 406 -3.85 -30.51 3.07
C PRO A 406 -4.75 -30.55 1.84
N SER A 407 -5.84 -31.33 1.86
CA SER A 407 -6.81 -31.34 0.76
C SER A 407 -7.49 -29.97 0.58
N SER A 408 -7.70 -29.23 1.67
CA SER A 408 -8.28 -27.87 1.64
C SER A 408 -7.34 -26.87 0.96
N LEU A 409 -6.03 -26.92 1.24
CA LEU A 409 -5.02 -26.07 0.58
C LEU A 409 -4.98 -26.30 -0.94
N LYS A 410 -5.01 -27.56 -1.38
CA LYS A 410 -5.01 -27.92 -2.80
C LYS A 410 -6.28 -27.49 -3.54
N VAL A 411 -7.46 -27.68 -2.93
CA VAL A 411 -8.74 -27.22 -3.50
C VAL A 411 -8.77 -25.69 -3.63
N ARG A 412 -8.29 -24.96 -2.61
CA ARG A 412 -8.12 -23.51 -2.67
C ARG A 412 -7.19 -23.08 -3.81
N ALA A 413 -6.00 -23.68 -3.92
CA ALA A 413 -5.03 -23.38 -4.95
C ALA A 413 -5.60 -23.61 -6.37
N GLN A 414 -6.26 -24.74 -6.60
CA GLN A 414 -6.94 -25.04 -7.87
C GLN A 414 -8.03 -24.01 -8.20
N SER A 415 -8.81 -23.57 -7.19
CA SER A 415 -9.82 -22.51 -7.36
C SER A 415 -9.19 -21.18 -7.80
N LEU A 416 -8.07 -20.77 -7.19
CA LEU A 416 -7.37 -19.54 -7.56
C LEU A 416 -6.79 -19.61 -8.99
N VAL A 417 -6.22 -20.75 -9.40
CA VAL A 417 -5.71 -20.95 -10.76
C VAL A 417 -6.85 -20.95 -11.79
N ASN A 418 -7.95 -21.65 -11.51
CA ASN A 418 -9.13 -21.67 -12.39
C ASN A 418 -9.74 -20.27 -12.57
N ALA A 419 -9.61 -19.41 -11.56
CA ALA A 419 -10.07 -18.02 -11.59
C ALA A 419 -9.07 -17.02 -12.22
N GLY A 420 -7.91 -17.46 -12.69
CA GLY A 420 -6.83 -16.58 -13.16
C GLY A 420 -6.17 -15.74 -12.05
N ALA A 421 -6.50 -16.00 -10.78
CA ALA A 421 -5.96 -15.31 -9.62
C ALA A 421 -4.59 -15.87 -9.15
N ALA A 422 -4.11 -16.96 -9.76
CA ALA A 422 -2.77 -17.51 -9.55
C ALA A 422 -2.20 -18.07 -10.86
N ALA A 423 -0.88 -17.98 -11.04
CA ALA A 423 -0.20 -18.41 -12.26
C ALA A 423 -0.03 -19.94 -12.39
N ASN A 424 0.07 -20.65 -11.26
CA ASN A 424 0.09 -22.11 -11.18
C ASN A 424 -0.31 -22.60 -9.77
N ILE A 425 -0.49 -23.91 -9.62
CA ILE A 425 -1.03 -24.52 -8.40
C ILE A 425 0.04 -24.49 -7.30
N GLU A 426 1.29 -24.79 -7.66
CA GLU A 426 2.42 -24.92 -6.74
C GLU A 426 2.74 -23.59 -6.03
N GLY A 427 2.68 -22.47 -6.76
CA GLY A 427 2.81 -21.13 -6.20
C GLY A 427 1.61 -20.76 -5.32
N ALA A 428 0.39 -21.10 -5.73
CA ALA A 428 -0.81 -20.85 -4.95
C ALA A 428 -0.81 -21.65 -3.63
N GLU A 429 -0.48 -22.95 -3.67
CA GLU A 429 -0.33 -23.80 -2.49
C GLU A 429 0.73 -23.24 -1.53
N MET A 430 1.89 -22.77 -2.03
CA MET A 430 2.94 -22.18 -1.18
C MET A 430 2.48 -20.89 -0.49
N LEU A 431 1.78 -19.99 -1.20
CA LEU A 431 1.28 -18.73 -0.64
C LEU A 431 0.15 -18.94 0.37
N LEU A 432 -0.78 -19.84 0.06
CA LEU A 432 -1.86 -20.23 0.96
C LEU A 432 -1.31 -20.90 2.21
N ASN A 433 -0.40 -21.87 2.07
CA ASN A 433 0.26 -22.52 3.21
C ASN A 433 1.04 -21.52 4.06
N THR A 434 1.77 -20.58 3.45
CA THR A 434 2.51 -19.54 4.20
C THR A 434 1.56 -18.65 5.01
N THR A 435 0.42 -18.26 4.43
CA THR A 435 -0.63 -17.50 5.12
C THR A 435 -1.23 -18.30 6.27
N VAL A 436 -1.56 -19.59 6.03
CA VAL A 436 -2.12 -20.50 7.04
C VAL A 436 -1.14 -20.80 8.17
N GLU A 437 0.16 -20.96 7.90
CA GLU A 437 1.17 -21.15 8.94
C GLU A 437 1.30 -19.92 9.84
N LEU A 438 1.25 -18.72 9.26
CA LEU A 438 1.27 -17.46 10.02
C LEU A 438 0.04 -17.33 10.93
N ILE A 439 -1.15 -17.69 10.44
CA ILE A 439 -2.39 -17.77 11.23
C ILE A 439 -2.28 -18.81 12.36
N VAL A 440 -1.90 -20.05 12.04
CA VAL A 440 -2.07 -21.20 12.95
C VAL A 440 -0.88 -21.44 13.87
N LYS A 441 0.35 -21.34 13.36
CA LYS A 441 1.59 -21.64 14.10
C LYS A 441 2.11 -20.41 14.84
N ASN A 442 2.03 -19.23 14.22
CA ASN A 442 2.44 -17.97 14.84
C ASN A 442 1.29 -17.22 15.54
N ARG A 443 0.05 -17.74 15.48
CA ARG A 443 -1.15 -17.17 16.14
C ARG A 443 -1.37 -15.70 15.77
N LEU A 444 -1.05 -15.32 14.53
CA LEU A 444 -1.11 -13.91 14.14
C LEU A 444 -2.55 -13.43 13.97
N PRO A 445 -2.81 -12.12 14.21
CA PRO A 445 -4.13 -11.52 14.08
C PRO A 445 -4.78 -11.80 12.71
N VAL A 446 -6.00 -12.30 12.74
CA VAL A 446 -6.79 -12.58 11.53
C VAL A 446 -7.74 -11.44 11.19
N ALA A 447 -7.99 -10.52 12.12
CA ALA A 447 -8.71 -9.28 11.85
C ALA A 447 -8.11 -8.08 12.62
N GLU A 448 -8.25 -6.92 12.00
CA GLU A 448 -8.02 -5.60 12.62
C GLU A 448 -9.38 -4.96 12.93
N VAL A 449 -9.44 -4.24 14.03
CA VAL A 449 -10.63 -3.58 14.58
C VAL A 449 -10.22 -2.17 15.00
N VAL A 450 -10.84 -1.14 14.43
CA VAL A 450 -10.50 0.27 14.70
C VAL A 450 -11.65 0.96 15.43
N ALA A 451 -11.35 1.74 16.47
CA ALA A 451 -12.34 2.61 17.10
C ALA A 451 -12.53 3.91 16.29
N GLU A 452 -13.77 4.29 15.95
CA GLU A 452 -14.08 5.59 15.32
C GLU A 452 -15.37 6.22 15.85
N SER A 453 -15.52 7.55 15.79
CA SER A 453 -16.71 8.21 16.32
C SER A 453 -17.08 9.47 15.53
N TYR A 454 -18.34 9.54 15.11
CA TYR A 454 -18.91 10.46 14.14
C TYR A 454 -20.17 11.14 14.70
N PRO A 455 -20.67 12.26 14.12
CA PRO A 455 -21.68 13.14 14.75
C PRO A 455 -22.97 12.46 15.23
N THR A 456 -23.34 11.31 14.68
CA THR A 456 -24.53 10.54 15.07
C THR A 456 -24.25 9.06 15.36
N SER A 457 -23.03 8.56 15.15
CA SER A 457 -22.72 7.14 15.34
C SER A 457 -21.32 6.88 15.91
N LEU A 458 -21.26 5.93 16.84
CA LEU A 458 -20.02 5.23 17.16
C LEU A 458 -19.84 4.14 16.10
N ASN A 459 -18.65 4.09 15.50
CA ASN A 459 -18.33 3.15 14.44
C ASN A 459 -17.16 2.28 14.89
N VAL A 460 -17.15 1.03 14.42
CA VAL A 460 -15.99 0.16 14.49
C VAL A 460 -15.78 -0.47 13.12
N PRO A 461 -14.95 0.14 12.25
CA PRO A 461 -14.41 -0.52 11.08
C PRO A 461 -13.60 -1.76 11.45
N PHE A 462 -13.69 -2.79 10.62
CA PHE A 462 -12.89 -4.01 10.76
C PHE A 462 -12.61 -4.61 9.38
N TRP A 463 -11.53 -5.37 9.28
CA TRP A 463 -11.22 -6.18 8.08
C TRP A 463 -10.44 -7.44 8.44
N PRO A 464 -10.63 -8.56 7.71
CA PRO A 464 -9.74 -9.70 7.79
C PRO A 464 -8.33 -9.29 7.31
N LEU A 465 -7.32 -9.49 8.16
CA LEU A 465 -5.93 -9.10 7.89
C LEU A 465 -5.22 -10.07 6.94
N MET A 466 -5.51 -11.37 7.06
CA MET A 466 -4.88 -12.43 6.27
C MET A 466 -5.90 -13.23 5.43
N PRO A 467 -6.65 -12.59 4.52
CA PRO A 467 -7.61 -13.29 3.67
C PRO A 467 -6.92 -14.29 2.73
N LEU A 468 -7.56 -15.43 2.51
CA LEU A 468 -7.11 -16.49 1.59
C LEU A 468 -7.60 -16.25 0.15
N SER A 469 -8.64 -15.43 -0.04
CA SER A 469 -9.07 -14.96 -1.36
C SER A 469 -7.90 -14.30 -2.12
N ARG A 470 -7.85 -14.47 -3.44
CA ARG A 470 -6.98 -13.70 -4.35
C ARG A 470 -7.79 -13.26 -5.56
N GLY A 471 -7.54 -12.03 -5.99
CA GLY A 471 -8.05 -11.42 -7.20
C GLY A 471 -7.00 -11.35 -8.31
N HIS A 472 -7.30 -10.56 -9.33
CA HIS A 472 -6.36 -10.23 -10.41
C HIS A 472 -6.60 -8.81 -10.96
N ILE A 473 -5.60 -8.26 -11.66
CA ILE A 473 -5.66 -7.00 -12.39
C ILE A 473 -4.98 -7.13 -13.76
N HIS A 474 -5.72 -6.84 -14.84
CA HIS A 474 -5.23 -6.96 -16.22
C HIS A 474 -5.70 -5.82 -17.13
N ILE A 475 -4.92 -5.47 -18.16
CA ILE A 475 -5.36 -4.54 -19.21
C ILE A 475 -6.46 -5.13 -20.11
N ALA A 476 -7.44 -4.29 -20.46
CA ALA A 476 -8.49 -4.63 -21.43
C ALA A 476 -8.11 -4.30 -22.88
N SER A 477 -7.12 -3.43 -23.09
CA SER A 477 -6.60 -3.07 -24.41
C SER A 477 -5.19 -2.48 -24.31
N SER A 478 -4.57 -2.19 -25.46
CA SER A 478 -3.30 -1.48 -25.56
C SER A 478 -3.38 0.04 -25.32
N ASP A 479 -4.56 0.65 -25.13
CA ASP A 479 -4.66 2.08 -24.79
C ASP A 479 -4.17 2.32 -23.35
N PRO A 480 -3.09 3.10 -23.13
CA PRO A 480 -2.57 3.39 -21.80
C PRO A 480 -3.49 4.28 -20.94
N PHE A 481 -4.57 4.84 -21.50
CA PHE A 481 -5.56 5.64 -20.79
C PHE A 481 -6.88 4.89 -20.54
N GLN A 482 -7.07 3.70 -21.12
CA GLN A 482 -8.12 2.79 -20.67
C GLN A 482 -7.72 2.22 -19.30
N SER A 483 -8.66 2.24 -18.34
CA SER A 483 -8.44 1.63 -17.03
C SER A 483 -8.30 0.11 -17.14
N ALA A 484 -7.42 -0.46 -16.31
CA ALA A 484 -7.31 -1.91 -16.16
C ALA A 484 -8.59 -2.49 -15.54
N MET A 485 -8.86 -3.76 -15.83
CA MET A 485 -9.90 -4.55 -15.17
C MET A 485 -9.35 -5.08 -13.85
N ILE A 486 -9.81 -4.50 -12.75
CA ILE A 486 -9.44 -4.90 -11.39
C ILE A 486 -10.57 -5.76 -10.82
N THR A 487 -10.31 -7.04 -10.56
CA THR A 487 -11.28 -8.00 -10.02
C THR A 487 -10.77 -8.52 -8.67
N PRO A 488 -11.21 -7.94 -7.53
CA PRO A 488 -10.62 -8.24 -6.21
C PRO A 488 -10.92 -9.65 -5.68
N ARG A 489 -12.00 -10.28 -6.13
CA ARG A 489 -12.49 -11.59 -5.67
C ARG A 489 -12.61 -11.72 -4.14
N PHE A 490 -12.97 -10.62 -3.46
CA PHE A 490 -13.21 -10.60 -2.02
C PHE A 490 -14.21 -11.68 -1.59
N LEU A 491 -13.97 -12.27 -0.42
CA LEU A 491 -14.86 -13.26 0.22
C LEU A 491 -15.12 -14.50 -0.66
N THR A 492 -14.17 -14.91 -1.49
CA THR A 492 -14.27 -16.15 -2.28
C THR A 492 -13.78 -17.39 -1.53
N ASP A 493 -12.95 -17.24 -0.50
CA ASP A 493 -12.71 -18.30 0.50
C ASP A 493 -13.79 -18.27 1.60
N VAL A 494 -14.13 -19.45 2.14
CA VAL A 494 -15.07 -19.59 3.26
C VAL A 494 -14.47 -19.14 4.60
N PHE A 495 -13.14 -19.15 4.74
CA PHE A 495 -12.46 -18.62 5.92
C PHE A 495 -12.68 -17.11 6.05
N ASP A 496 -12.45 -16.36 4.97
CA ASP A 496 -12.59 -14.90 4.93
C ASP A 496 -14.04 -14.46 5.25
N GLN A 497 -15.01 -15.25 4.80
CA GLN A 497 -16.42 -15.11 5.13
C GLN A 497 -16.66 -15.33 6.63
N GLY A 498 -16.12 -16.41 7.19
CA GLY A 498 -16.22 -16.75 8.60
C GLY A 498 -15.59 -15.70 9.53
N VAL A 499 -14.39 -15.21 9.20
CA VAL A 499 -13.70 -14.14 9.97
C VAL A 499 -14.59 -12.90 10.05
N GLY A 500 -15.10 -12.42 8.91
CA GLY A 500 -15.91 -11.21 8.88
C GLY A 500 -17.24 -11.34 9.61
N VAL A 501 -17.90 -12.50 9.53
CA VAL A 501 -19.15 -12.78 10.29
C VAL A 501 -18.87 -12.84 11.80
N ALA A 502 -17.82 -13.54 12.23
CA ALA A 502 -17.48 -13.70 13.63
C ALA A 502 -17.10 -12.37 14.30
N VAL A 503 -16.31 -11.54 13.61
CA VAL A 503 -15.94 -10.19 14.07
C VAL A 503 -17.17 -9.28 14.10
N ALA A 504 -17.94 -9.19 13.01
CA ALA A 504 -19.13 -8.34 12.95
C ALA A 504 -20.18 -8.66 14.03
N ARG A 505 -20.25 -9.92 14.48
CA ARG A 505 -21.07 -10.34 15.62
C ARG A 505 -20.51 -9.85 16.96
N ARG A 506 -19.23 -10.11 17.29
CA ARG A 506 -18.62 -9.66 18.56
C ARG A 506 -18.60 -8.14 18.74
N LEU A 507 -18.54 -7.38 17.64
CA LEU A 507 -18.61 -5.92 17.70
C LEU A 507 -19.98 -5.38 18.16
N ARG A 508 -20.99 -6.23 18.35
CA ARG A 508 -22.23 -5.88 19.08
C ARG A 508 -22.03 -5.79 20.59
N ASP A 509 -21.16 -6.63 21.13
CA ASP A 509 -20.93 -6.73 22.57
C ASP A 509 -20.14 -5.52 23.06
N VAL A 510 -19.29 -4.93 22.19
CA VAL A 510 -18.66 -3.61 22.38
C VAL A 510 -19.71 -2.53 22.65
N PHE A 511 -20.73 -2.39 21.79
CA PHE A 511 -21.76 -1.35 21.93
C PHE A 511 -22.86 -1.68 22.94
N SER A 512 -22.95 -2.94 23.35
CA SER A 512 -23.83 -3.40 24.45
C SER A 512 -23.11 -3.40 25.80
N ASN A 513 -21.85 -2.96 25.84
CA ASN A 513 -21.04 -2.90 27.05
C ASN A 513 -21.45 -1.75 27.97
N LYS A 514 -21.40 -1.98 29.29
CA LYS A 514 -21.67 -0.97 30.33
C LYS A 514 -20.78 0.27 30.26
N ALA A 515 -19.63 0.20 29.57
CA ALA A 515 -18.82 1.37 29.25
C ALA A 515 -19.61 2.43 28.46
N PHE A 516 -20.55 2.02 27.62
CA PHE A 516 -21.36 2.90 26.77
C PHE A 516 -22.78 3.16 27.32
N ASP A 517 -23.05 2.83 28.59
CA ASP A 517 -24.36 3.05 29.23
C ASP A 517 -24.81 4.53 29.09
N GLY A 518 -25.92 4.73 28.39
CA GLY A 518 -26.47 6.06 28.07
C GLY A 518 -25.75 6.83 26.96
N VAL A 519 -24.55 6.43 26.55
CA VAL A 519 -23.85 6.98 25.36
C VAL A 519 -24.43 6.41 24.07
N VAL A 520 -24.73 5.10 24.05
CA VAL A 520 -25.41 4.41 22.94
C VAL A 520 -26.93 4.46 23.13
N GLU A 521 -27.64 4.87 22.08
CA GLU A 521 -29.11 4.86 21.97
C GLU A 521 -29.61 3.57 21.28
N ASN A 522 -28.81 3.00 20.36
CA ASN A 522 -29.09 1.71 19.69
C ASN A 522 -27.79 1.04 19.19
N ALA A 523 -27.45 -0.14 19.72
CA ALA A 523 -26.28 -0.95 19.33
C ALA A 523 -26.38 -1.59 17.93
N TYR A 524 -27.56 -1.54 17.30
CA TYR A 524 -27.91 -2.21 16.04
C TYR A 524 -28.22 -1.20 14.92
N GLN A 525 -27.42 -0.14 14.77
CA GLN A 525 -27.60 0.85 13.70
C GLN A 525 -27.09 0.33 12.34
N SER A 526 -25.88 -0.26 12.33
CA SER A 526 -25.34 -0.98 11.17
C SER A 526 -24.58 -2.22 11.64
N PRO A 527 -24.75 -3.40 11.01
CA PRO A 527 -25.94 -3.79 10.26
C PRO A 527 -27.25 -3.53 11.04
N PRO A 528 -28.42 -3.44 10.40
CA PRO A 528 -29.72 -3.45 11.08
C PRO A 528 -30.16 -4.89 11.43
N LEU A 529 -29.26 -5.67 12.04
CA LEU A 529 -29.45 -7.08 12.37
C LEU A 529 -29.46 -7.26 13.90
N GLY A 530 -30.56 -7.78 14.45
CA GLY A 530 -30.75 -7.97 15.89
C GLY A 530 -29.91 -9.12 16.50
N PRO A 531 -30.03 -9.36 17.82
CA PRO A 531 -29.17 -10.31 18.55
C PRO A 531 -29.26 -11.75 18.03
N ASN A 532 -30.42 -12.16 17.51
CA ASN A 532 -30.66 -13.53 17.04
C ASN A 532 -30.31 -13.74 15.55
N ALA A 533 -29.63 -12.77 14.90
CA ALA A 533 -29.36 -12.83 13.47
C ALA A 533 -28.31 -13.89 13.09
N THR A 534 -28.63 -14.64 12.04
CA THR A 534 -27.89 -15.81 11.55
C THR A 534 -26.61 -15.44 10.80
N ASP A 535 -25.70 -16.41 10.67
CA ASP A 535 -24.45 -16.26 9.92
C ASP A 535 -24.69 -15.90 8.45
N SER A 536 -25.77 -16.39 7.85
CA SER A 536 -26.13 -16.09 6.46
C SER A 536 -26.68 -14.66 6.30
N GLU A 537 -27.37 -14.10 7.29
CA GLU A 537 -27.79 -12.69 7.31
C GLU A 537 -26.59 -11.76 7.47
N TYR A 538 -25.67 -12.05 8.40
CA TYR A 538 -24.41 -11.32 8.54
C TYR A 538 -23.56 -11.43 7.27
N LEU A 539 -23.42 -12.62 6.68
CA LEU A 539 -22.66 -12.82 5.44
C LEU A 539 -23.28 -12.09 4.24
N LYS A 540 -24.62 -12.03 4.15
CA LYS A 540 -25.30 -11.25 3.11
C LYS A 540 -24.95 -9.76 3.25
N TRP A 541 -25.20 -9.18 4.42
CA TRP A 541 -24.87 -7.77 4.70
C TRP A 541 -23.39 -7.48 4.44
N TYR A 542 -22.50 -8.38 4.85
CA TYR A 542 -21.06 -8.22 4.68
C TYR A 542 -20.65 -8.25 3.21
N ARG A 543 -21.21 -9.16 2.38
CA ARG A 543 -21.02 -9.13 0.92
C ARG A 543 -21.60 -7.87 0.24
N GLU A 544 -22.66 -7.29 0.81
CA GLU A 544 -23.28 -6.05 0.31
C GLU A 544 -22.52 -4.78 0.73
N THR A 545 -21.67 -4.85 1.77
CA THR A 545 -20.96 -3.68 2.33
C THR A 545 -19.43 -3.73 2.23
N ALA A 546 -18.83 -4.90 2.01
CA ALA A 546 -17.37 -5.05 2.01
C ALA A 546 -16.69 -4.28 0.87
N ALA A 547 -15.71 -3.46 1.23
CA ALA A 547 -14.84 -2.72 0.33
C ALA A 547 -13.37 -3.03 0.65
N GLY A 548 -12.45 -2.66 -0.25
CA GLY A 548 -11.02 -2.85 0.01
C GLY A 548 -10.48 -1.85 1.04
N ALA A 549 -9.72 -2.33 2.04
CA ALA A 549 -8.98 -1.50 2.99
C ALA A 549 -7.87 -0.66 2.31
N SER A 550 -7.66 -0.82 1.00
CA SER A 550 -6.69 -0.12 0.17
C SER A 550 -5.23 -0.52 0.41
N HIS A 551 -5.03 -1.69 1.03
CA HIS A 551 -3.76 -2.38 1.21
C HIS A 551 -3.43 -3.32 0.03
N TRP A 552 -3.63 -2.85 -1.20
CA TRP A 552 -3.40 -3.61 -2.43
C TRP A 552 -1.96 -4.09 -2.58
N ILE A 553 -1.75 -5.40 -2.66
CA ILE A 553 -0.44 -6.06 -2.81
C ILE A 553 -0.46 -7.20 -3.86
N GLY A 554 0.65 -7.90 -4.02
CA GLY A 554 0.75 -9.23 -4.65
C GLY A 554 0.75 -9.29 -6.18
N ALA A 555 0.21 -8.28 -6.88
CA ALA A 555 0.08 -8.27 -8.35
C ALA A 555 1.40 -8.30 -9.15
N THR A 556 2.55 -8.13 -8.47
CA THR A 556 3.90 -8.17 -9.03
C THR A 556 4.87 -8.94 -8.12
N ALA A 557 4.36 -9.99 -7.46
CA ALA A 557 4.99 -10.69 -6.34
C ALA A 557 6.49 -11.06 -6.51
N MET A 558 7.26 -10.85 -5.43
CA MET A 558 8.65 -11.29 -5.27
C MET A 558 8.69 -12.74 -4.78
N LEU A 559 8.86 -13.66 -5.73
CA LEU A 559 8.88 -15.11 -5.53
C LEU A 559 9.80 -15.75 -6.59
N PRO A 560 10.24 -17.01 -6.41
CA PRO A 560 10.85 -17.79 -7.49
C PRO A 560 9.95 -17.82 -8.74
N ARG A 561 10.51 -17.52 -9.93
CA ARG A 561 9.76 -17.47 -11.20
C ARG A 561 8.90 -18.72 -11.48
N ALA A 562 9.38 -19.90 -11.07
CA ALA A 562 8.66 -21.17 -11.23
C ALA A 562 7.34 -21.24 -10.45
N LEU A 563 7.16 -20.40 -9.43
CA LEU A 563 5.99 -20.31 -8.56
C LEU A 563 5.10 -19.10 -8.91
N GLY A 564 5.23 -18.58 -10.14
CA GLY A 564 4.50 -17.38 -10.58
C GLY A 564 5.15 -16.05 -10.18
N GLY A 565 6.37 -16.05 -9.64
CA GLY A 565 7.07 -14.80 -9.30
C GLY A 565 7.31 -13.87 -10.50
N VAL A 566 7.17 -12.56 -10.26
CA VAL A 566 7.32 -11.50 -11.27
C VAL A 566 8.68 -10.80 -11.14
N VAL A 567 9.16 -10.59 -9.91
CA VAL A 567 10.51 -10.08 -9.62
C VAL A 567 11.34 -11.07 -8.82
N ASP A 568 12.65 -11.02 -9.04
CA ASP A 568 13.63 -11.78 -8.27
C ASP A 568 13.96 -11.10 -6.90
N PRO A 569 14.77 -11.72 -6.03
CA PRO A 569 15.16 -11.14 -4.73
C PRO A 569 16.03 -9.86 -4.82
N ARG A 570 16.42 -9.42 -6.03
CA ARG A 570 17.03 -8.09 -6.28
C ARG A 570 16.04 -7.13 -6.96
N LEU A 571 14.75 -7.46 -6.91
CA LEU A 571 13.61 -6.72 -7.47
C LEU A 571 13.62 -6.56 -8.99
N ARG A 572 14.39 -7.37 -9.70
CA ARG A 572 14.53 -7.31 -11.17
C ARG A 572 13.40 -8.10 -11.82
N VAL A 573 12.74 -7.52 -12.82
CA VAL A 573 11.64 -8.19 -13.53
C VAL A 573 12.19 -9.38 -14.33
N TYR A 574 11.66 -10.57 -14.08
CA TYR A 574 12.18 -11.80 -14.71
C TYR A 574 12.14 -11.73 -16.24
N GLY A 575 13.25 -12.15 -16.87
CA GLY A 575 13.42 -12.12 -18.32
C GLY A 575 13.84 -10.75 -18.89
N THR A 576 14.00 -9.72 -18.06
CA THR A 576 14.43 -8.37 -18.50
C THR A 576 15.84 -8.02 -18.04
N LYS A 577 16.36 -6.88 -18.51
CA LYS A 577 17.54 -6.20 -17.95
C LYS A 577 17.21 -4.75 -17.65
N ASN A 578 17.82 -4.20 -16.61
CA ASN A 578 17.69 -2.80 -16.18
C ASN A 578 16.26 -2.35 -15.81
N LEU A 579 15.33 -3.28 -15.54
CA LEU A 579 13.96 -2.99 -15.09
C LEU A 579 13.71 -3.59 -13.71
N HIS A 580 13.26 -2.76 -12.77
CA HIS A 580 12.95 -3.15 -11.39
C HIS A 580 11.52 -2.75 -11.00
N ILE A 581 10.95 -3.39 -9.97
CA ILE A 581 9.69 -2.96 -9.34
C ILE A 581 9.92 -2.73 -7.86
N VAL A 582 9.49 -1.56 -7.36
CA VAL A 582 9.65 -1.13 -5.98
C VAL A 582 8.36 -0.46 -5.53
N ASP A 583 7.33 -1.26 -5.28
CA ASP A 583 6.07 -0.85 -4.66
C ASP A 583 5.41 -2.04 -3.94
N ALA A 584 4.19 -1.85 -3.44
CA ALA A 584 3.46 -2.84 -2.66
C ALA A 584 3.11 -4.13 -3.43
N GLY A 585 3.11 -4.11 -4.76
CA GLY A 585 2.75 -5.28 -5.57
C GLY A 585 3.73 -6.44 -5.43
N ILE A 586 4.96 -6.18 -4.96
CA ILE A 586 5.97 -7.21 -4.73
C ILE A 586 5.69 -8.06 -3.48
N LEU A 587 4.88 -7.57 -2.53
CA LEU A 587 4.60 -8.28 -1.27
C LEU A 587 3.71 -9.49 -1.57
N PRO A 588 4.17 -10.73 -1.33
CA PRO A 588 3.50 -11.92 -1.83
C PRO A 588 2.28 -12.37 -1.00
N PHE A 589 2.17 -11.94 0.26
CA PHE A 589 1.06 -12.24 1.17
C PHE A 589 0.76 -11.02 2.08
N PRO A 590 -0.44 -10.95 2.70
CA PRO A 590 -0.87 -9.82 3.52
C PRO A 590 -0.08 -9.67 4.82
N LEU A 591 0.00 -8.45 5.33
CA LEU A 591 0.59 -8.15 6.64
C LEU A 591 -0.49 -7.75 7.64
N THR A 592 -0.28 -8.09 8.91
CA THR A 592 -1.07 -7.66 10.07
C THR A 592 -0.80 -6.21 10.51
N SER A 593 -0.13 -5.43 9.67
CA SER A 593 0.13 -4.01 9.88
C SER A 593 -0.19 -3.16 8.65
N HIS A 594 -0.56 -1.90 8.90
CA HIS A 594 -0.62 -0.87 7.87
C HIS A 594 0.72 -0.81 7.13
N THR A 595 0.66 -0.76 5.80
CA THR A 595 1.81 -1.15 4.97
C THR A 595 2.95 -0.13 4.93
N MET A 596 2.75 1.10 5.41
CA MET A 596 3.69 2.21 5.20
C MET A 596 5.10 1.96 5.75
N SER A 597 5.20 1.45 6.99
CA SER A 597 6.46 1.15 7.66
C SER A 597 7.30 0.14 6.85
N THR A 598 6.69 -0.98 6.47
CA THR A 598 7.29 -1.99 5.59
C THR A 598 7.66 -1.43 4.22
N LEU A 599 6.79 -0.63 3.58
CA LEU A 599 7.05 -0.12 2.23
C LEU A 599 8.21 0.89 2.18
N TYR A 600 8.41 1.68 3.24
CA TYR A 600 9.61 2.51 3.36
C TYR A 600 10.88 1.64 3.54
N ALA A 601 10.83 0.59 4.37
CA ALA A 601 11.95 -0.34 4.52
C ALA A 601 12.29 -1.06 3.20
N VAL A 602 11.28 -1.58 2.49
CA VAL A 602 11.39 -2.16 1.15
C VAL A 602 12.03 -1.18 0.17
N ALA A 603 11.59 0.07 0.13
CA ALA A 603 12.12 1.06 -0.81
C ALA A 603 13.55 1.50 -0.48
N GLN A 604 13.94 1.53 0.80
CA GLN A 604 15.32 1.76 1.19
C GLN A 604 16.21 0.55 0.86
N ARG A 605 15.73 -0.68 1.07
CA ARG A 605 16.42 -1.92 0.69
C ARG A 605 16.63 -2.01 -0.83
N ALA A 606 15.59 -1.67 -1.59
CA ALA A 606 15.67 -1.56 -3.05
C ALA A 606 16.71 -0.52 -3.50
N ALA A 607 16.78 0.65 -2.85
CA ALA A 607 17.79 1.64 -3.17
C ALA A 607 19.22 1.13 -2.89
N GLN A 608 19.45 0.34 -1.84
CA GLN A 608 20.75 -0.32 -1.60
C GLN A 608 21.09 -1.28 -2.75
N ILE A 609 20.18 -2.19 -3.09
CA ILE A 609 20.32 -3.21 -4.15
C ILE A 609 20.62 -2.56 -5.51
N ILE A 610 19.87 -1.52 -5.87
CA ILE A 610 20.06 -0.80 -7.14
C ILE A 610 21.41 -0.04 -7.14
N LEU A 611 21.85 0.51 -6.00
CA LEU A 611 23.17 1.12 -5.87
C LEU A 611 24.30 0.09 -6.00
N GLU A 612 24.15 -1.11 -5.44
CA GLU A 612 25.09 -2.23 -5.59
C GLU A 612 25.23 -2.66 -7.06
N ASP A 613 24.13 -2.96 -7.74
CA ASP A 613 24.13 -3.40 -9.16
C ASP A 613 24.69 -2.28 -10.07
N SER A 614 24.38 -1.01 -9.76
CA SER A 614 24.86 0.14 -10.53
C SER A 614 26.38 0.38 -10.49
N ARG A 615 27.08 -0.23 -9.52
CA ARG A 615 28.55 -0.21 -9.36
C ARG A 615 29.21 -1.38 -10.06
N HIS A 616 28.64 -2.58 -9.95
CA HIS A 616 29.16 -3.77 -10.62
C HIS A 616 29.12 -3.61 -12.15
N ASN A 617 28.03 -3.05 -12.69
CA ASN A 617 27.91 -2.65 -14.10
C ASN A 617 28.80 -1.43 -14.51
N SER A 618 29.78 -1.04 -13.68
CA SER A 618 30.81 -0.04 -14.05
C SER A 618 32.25 -0.55 -13.89
N ILE A 619 32.45 -1.83 -13.57
CA ILE A 619 33.72 -2.52 -13.77
C ILE A 619 33.70 -3.06 -15.22
N PRO A 620 34.69 -2.73 -16.08
CA PRO A 620 34.78 -3.33 -17.41
C PRO A 620 34.98 -4.85 -17.30
N ASP A 621 34.24 -5.60 -18.11
CA ASP A 621 34.38 -7.06 -18.18
C ASP A 621 35.81 -7.44 -18.62
N GLN A 622 36.49 -8.25 -17.81
CA GLN A 622 37.85 -8.71 -18.09
C GLN A 622 37.91 -9.89 -19.08
N SER A 623 36.76 -10.31 -19.65
CA SER A 623 36.69 -11.30 -20.74
C SER A 623 37.44 -10.91 -22.03
N HIS A 624 38.00 -9.70 -22.11
CA HIS A 624 38.82 -9.21 -23.23
C HIS A 624 40.34 -9.18 -22.95
N TYR A 625 40.86 -10.08 -22.12
CA TYR A 625 42.26 -10.53 -22.23
C TYR A 625 42.36 -11.85 -23.01
N THR A 626 42.51 -11.73 -24.33
CA THR A 626 42.76 -12.89 -25.20
C THR A 626 44.18 -13.43 -24.99
N ALA A 627 44.28 -14.62 -24.40
CA ALA A 627 45.55 -15.31 -24.24
C ALA A 627 46.19 -15.62 -25.61
N LYS A 628 47.42 -15.15 -25.83
CA LYS A 628 48.29 -15.66 -26.91
C LYS A 628 49.26 -16.69 -26.34
N ASN A 629 49.57 -17.69 -27.15
CA ASN A 629 50.06 -19.00 -26.70
C ASN A 629 51.56 -19.06 -26.33
N ASN A 630 51.89 -20.18 -25.67
CA ASN A 630 53.19 -20.87 -25.61
C ASN A 630 54.31 -20.31 -24.70
N CYS A 631 54.60 -21.04 -23.62
CA CYS A 631 55.84 -21.82 -23.62
C CYS A 631 55.87 -23.03 -22.67
N SER A 632 56.77 -23.95 -23.05
CA SER A 632 57.17 -25.27 -22.54
C SER A 632 57.12 -25.60 -21.04
N ARG A 633 56.85 -26.89 -20.78
CA ARG A 633 57.12 -27.66 -19.55
C ARG A 633 58.41 -27.27 -18.80
N ARG A 634 58.35 -27.30 -17.46
CA ARG A 634 59.27 -28.10 -16.60
C ARG A 634 58.59 -28.44 -15.26
N VAL A 635 58.98 -29.57 -14.67
CA VAL A 635 58.57 -30.01 -13.33
C VAL A 635 59.75 -29.75 -12.38
N HIS A 636 59.51 -29.20 -11.19
CA HIS A 636 60.31 -29.53 -10.00
C HIS A 636 59.59 -29.19 -8.69
N THR A 637 59.85 -30.06 -7.72
CA THR A 637 59.46 -30.17 -6.31
C THR A 637 59.78 -28.97 -5.40
N GLU A 638 58.80 -28.59 -4.55
CA GLU A 638 58.92 -28.18 -3.12
C GLU A 638 59.85 -27.02 -2.65
N PRO A 639 59.72 -26.53 -1.40
CA PRO A 639 58.58 -26.52 -0.47
C PRO A 639 58.23 -25.09 0.07
N VAL A 640 57.21 -24.98 0.95
CA VAL A 640 56.82 -23.72 1.61
C VAL A 640 57.47 -23.57 3.01
N PRO A 641 58.19 -22.47 3.31
CA PRO A 641 58.58 -22.12 4.67
C PRO A 641 57.48 -21.31 5.38
N SER A 642 57.20 -21.65 6.64
CA SER A 642 56.36 -20.84 7.54
C SER A 642 57.22 -19.90 8.38
N HIS A 643 56.69 -18.74 8.81
CA HIS A 643 57.13 -18.11 10.06
C HIS A 643 56.08 -17.16 10.67
N ILE A 644 56.15 -17.05 12.00
CA ILE A 644 55.16 -16.39 12.87
C ILE A 644 55.76 -15.09 13.44
N ARG A 645 54.94 -14.05 13.62
CA ARG A 645 55.10 -13.09 14.74
C ARG A 645 53.76 -12.47 15.14
N ARG A 646 53.56 -12.34 16.46
CA ARG A 646 52.37 -11.74 17.11
C ARG A 646 52.64 -10.29 17.51
N CYS A 647 51.58 -9.51 17.70
CA CYS A 647 51.57 -8.37 18.63
C CYS A 647 50.24 -8.29 19.41
N ARG A 648 50.26 -7.64 20.58
CA ARG A 648 49.20 -7.50 21.60
C ARG A 648 49.28 -6.07 22.14
N HIS A 649 48.26 -5.42 22.70
CA HIS A 649 46.81 -5.61 22.91
C HIS A 649 46.28 -4.24 23.40
N HIS A 650 44.96 -4.02 23.56
CA HIS A 650 44.35 -3.52 24.82
C HIS A 650 42.83 -3.25 24.69
N TYR A 651 42.07 -3.67 25.71
CA TYR A 651 40.78 -3.12 26.18
C TYR A 651 40.65 -3.51 27.67
N PRO A 652 40.12 -2.66 28.57
CA PRO A 652 40.04 -2.93 30.01
C PRO A 652 38.74 -3.65 30.46
N PRO A 653 38.66 -4.23 31.69
CA PRO A 653 37.68 -5.29 32.00
C PRO A 653 36.87 -5.15 33.32
N GLY A 654 35.89 -6.06 33.49
CA GLY A 654 35.38 -6.56 34.77
C GLY A 654 33.85 -6.42 34.98
N LEU A 655 33.17 -7.21 35.81
CA LEU A 655 33.46 -8.50 36.51
C LEU A 655 32.08 -9.05 36.96
N ASN A 656 31.74 -10.34 36.87
CA ASN A 656 32.08 -11.40 37.84
C ASN A 656 31.57 -12.77 37.34
N CYS A 657 32.07 -13.88 37.91
CA CYS A 657 31.60 -15.23 37.60
C CYS A 657 31.41 -16.11 38.85
N GLN A 658 30.34 -16.90 38.87
CA GLN A 658 30.26 -18.22 39.49
C GLN A 658 29.29 -19.06 38.64
N ALA A 659 29.34 -20.39 38.53
CA ALA A 659 30.36 -21.44 38.64
C ALA A 659 29.57 -22.76 38.76
N GLY A 660 29.82 -23.75 37.90
CA GLY A 660 29.11 -25.03 37.93
C GLY A 660 29.27 -25.75 36.60
N ALA A 661 29.76 -26.99 36.62
CA ALA A 661 30.12 -27.76 35.43
C ALA A 661 29.95 -29.27 35.66
N LEU A 662 29.74 -30.00 34.55
CA LEU A 662 29.73 -31.47 34.30
C LEU A 662 28.74 -31.69 33.12
N LEU A 663 28.90 -32.59 32.15
CA LEU A 663 30.07 -33.31 31.64
C LEU A 663 29.75 -33.83 30.21
N GLU A 664 30.79 -33.94 29.39
CA GLU A 664 30.98 -34.69 28.13
C GLU A 664 30.27 -36.06 28.00
N ALA A 665 30.12 -36.69 26.81
CA ALA A 665 30.28 -36.32 25.38
C ALA A 665 29.82 -37.51 24.49
N PHE A 666 29.77 -37.36 23.16
CA PHE A 666 30.20 -38.37 22.16
C PHE A 666 30.17 -37.82 20.72
N ILE A 667 31.09 -38.27 19.86
CA ILE A 667 31.30 -37.86 18.44
C ILE A 667 31.84 -39.09 17.65
N ASP A 668 31.79 -39.02 16.30
CA ASP A 668 32.45 -39.90 15.31
C ASP A 668 31.87 -41.34 15.08
N VAL A 669 31.89 -41.93 13.87
CA VAL A 669 31.98 -41.41 12.47
C VAL A 669 31.56 -42.51 11.44
N ALA A 670 31.30 -42.15 10.16
CA ALA A 670 31.61 -42.90 8.91
C ALA A 670 30.51 -43.03 7.80
N ASN A 671 30.71 -42.29 6.70
CA ASN A 671 30.73 -42.70 5.27
C ASN A 671 29.69 -43.68 4.63
N LEU A 672 28.90 -43.15 3.68
CA LEU A 672 28.92 -43.36 2.19
C LEU A 672 29.23 -44.76 1.60
N PRO A 673 28.64 -45.18 0.43
CA PRO A 673 28.59 -44.35 -0.81
C PRO A 673 27.40 -44.53 -1.81
N ASP A 674 27.43 -43.75 -2.88
CA ASP A 674 26.65 -43.88 -4.14
C ASP A 674 27.05 -45.10 -5.01
N PRO A 675 26.21 -45.46 -6.01
CA PRO A 675 26.68 -45.99 -7.29
C PRO A 675 26.20 -45.21 -8.53
N VAL A 676 26.88 -45.42 -9.67
CA VAL A 676 26.81 -44.60 -10.91
C VAL A 676 26.20 -45.36 -12.10
N HIS A 677 25.75 -44.62 -13.13
CA HIS A 677 25.25 -44.99 -14.47
C HIS A 677 25.47 -46.43 -15.01
N GLY A 678 24.45 -46.92 -15.74
CA GLY A 678 24.58 -47.89 -16.83
C GLY A 678 23.53 -47.69 -17.94
N ARG A 679 23.89 -47.96 -19.21
CA ARG A 679 22.96 -48.11 -20.35
C ARG A 679 23.11 -49.50 -20.96
N VAL A 680 22.03 -50.15 -21.38
CA VAL A 680 21.98 -51.17 -22.46
C VAL A 680 20.59 -51.09 -23.15
N ASP A 681 20.52 -51.45 -24.43
CA ASP A 681 19.35 -51.40 -25.31
C ASP A 681 18.67 -52.76 -25.56
N GLN A 682 17.40 -52.74 -26.05
CA GLN A 682 16.71 -53.79 -26.86
C GLN A 682 16.36 -55.16 -26.19
N ALA A 683 15.37 -55.95 -26.66
CA ALA A 683 14.21 -55.76 -27.57
C ALA A 683 13.19 -56.94 -27.48
N HIS A 684 12.06 -56.83 -28.22
CA HIS A 684 11.00 -57.83 -28.50
C HIS A 684 9.97 -58.13 -27.39
N GLY A 685 8.68 -58.37 -27.69
CA GLY A 685 7.98 -58.25 -28.98
C GLY A 685 6.48 -58.69 -28.96
N HIS A 686 5.73 -58.25 -29.99
CA HIS A 686 4.31 -58.57 -30.32
C HIS A 686 3.19 -57.98 -29.41
N GLY A 687 2.10 -57.39 -29.95
CA GLY A 687 1.88 -56.97 -31.35
C GLY A 687 0.49 -56.42 -31.71
N ILE A 688 0.43 -55.75 -32.87
CA ILE A 688 -0.70 -55.58 -33.83
C ILE A 688 -1.97 -54.79 -33.38
N GLU A 689 -1.99 -53.47 -33.70
CA GLU A 689 -2.84 -52.76 -34.70
C GLU A 689 -4.36 -53.09 -34.94
N PRO A 690 -5.17 -52.23 -35.65
CA PRO A 690 -5.06 -50.78 -35.98
C PRO A 690 -6.40 -49.95 -36.00
N PHE A 691 -6.32 -48.63 -36.31
CA PHE A 691 -7.39 -47.66 -36.71
C PHE A 691 -8.48 -47.29 -35.65
N GLU A 692 -9.26 -46.19 -35.75
CA GLU A 692 -9.45 -45.17 -36.81
C GLU A 692 -9.51 -43.69 -36.30
N LYS A 693 -10.25 -42.76 -36.94
CA LYS A 693 -10.08 -41.28 -36.87
C LYS A 693 -11.39 -40.47 -36.76
N ARG A 694 -11.31 -39.26 -36.15
CA ARG A 694 -12.24 -38.09 -36.26
C ARG A 694 -13.66 -38.30 -35.65
N PRO A 695 -14.59 -37.30 -35.62
CA PRO A 695 -14.52 -35.88 -36.04
C PRO A 695 -14.96 -34.81 -34.99
N ASP A 696 -14.81 -33.53 -35.36
CA ASP A 696 -15.61 -32.37 -34.89
C ASP A 696 -16.85 -32.21 -35.80
N PRO A 697 -18.04 -31.93 -35.26
CA PRO A 697 -18.87 -30.92 -35.91
C PRO A 697 -19.67 -29.99 -34.97
N ARG A 698 -19.97 -28.78 -35.48
CA ARG A 698 -20.98 -27.86 -34.93
C ARG A 698 -22.32 -27.96 -35.68
N ARG A 699 -23.40 -27.61 -34.96
CA ARG A 699 -24.75 -27.19 -35.44
C ARG A 699 -25.72 -28.27 -35.99
N ALA A 700 -27.01 -27.92 -35.79
CA ALA A 700 -28.24 -28.47 -36.39
C ALA A 700 -28.67 -29.88 -35.94
N ALA A 701 -29.99 -30.20 -35.83
CA ALA A 701 -31.18 -29.35 -35.67
C ALA A 701 -32.40 -30.19 -35.21
N HIS A 702 -33.43 -29.51 -34.69
CA HIS A 702 -34.85 -29.89 -34.55
C HIS A 702 -35.29 -31.34 -34.18
N GLY A 703 -36.12 -31.43 -33.13
CA GLY A 703 -36.97 -32.58 -32.82
C GLY A 703 -38.10 -32.17 -31.87
N ALA A 704 -39.25 -31.77 -32.42
CA ALA A 704 -40.53 -31.55 -31.72
C ALA A 704 -41.49 -32.72 -32.07
N PRO A 705 -42.73 -32.85 -31.55
CA PRO A 705 -43.75 -31.79 -31.54
C PRO A 705 -44.75 -31.78 -30.34
N ASP A 706 -45.72 -30.86 -30.41
CA ASP A 706 -47.11 -30.91 -29.88
C ASP A 706 -47.40 -31.05 -28.36
N ALA A 707 -48.47 -30.48 -27.78
CA ALA A 707 -49.38 -29.36 -28.13
C ALA A 707 -50.24 -29.03 -26.86
N HIS A 708 -51.10 -28.01 -26.72
CA HIS A 708 -51.64 -26.95 -27.59
C HIS A 708 -51.69 -25.60 -26.84
N GLY A 709 -52.09 -24.51 -27.52
CA GLY A 709 -52.65 -23.28 -26.91
C GLY A 709 -54.14 -23.15 -27.26
N PRO A 710 -54.60 -22.03 -27.84
CA PRO A 710 -54.44 -20.63 -27.40
C PRO A 710 -55.77 -19.81 -27.55
N VAL A 711 -55.78 -18.52 -27.17
CA VAL A 711 -56.71 -17.52 -27.72
C VAL A 711 -55.96 -16.20 -27.99
N HIS A 712 -56.23 -15.57 -29.14
CA HIS A 712 -55.69 -14.28 -29.61
C HIS A 712 -56.73 -13.16 -29.50
N GLN A 713 -56.28 -11.90 -29.46
CA GLN A 713 -56.74 -10.86 -30.40
C GLN A 713 -55.82 -9.62 -30.43
N ASP A 714 -55.82 -8.93 -31.56
CA ASP A 714 -54.96 -7.77 -31.87
C ASP A 714 -55.72 -6.44 -31.83
N HIS A 715 -55.06 -5.32 -31.48
CA HIS A 715 -54.80 -4.18 -32.40
C HIS A 715 -54.44 -2.83 -31.71
N ALA A 716 -53.82 -1.96 -32.53
CA ALA A 716 -53.83 -0.49 -32.49
C ALA A 716 -53.12 0.29 -31.35
N GLY A 717 -51.92 0.81 -31.68
CA GLY A 717 -51.68 2.26 -31.88
C GLY A 717 -51.74 3.23 -30.69
N GLY A 718 -50.65 3.98 -30.48
CA GLY A 718 -50.62 5.18 -29.62
C GLY A 718 -49.19 5.74 -29.47
N GLU A 719 -49.03 7.06 -29.60
CA GLU A 719 -47.73 7.74 -29.46
C GLU A 719 -47.51 8.35 -28.06
N TYR A 720 -46.28 8.78 -27.81
CA TYR A 720 -45.77 9.46 -26.61
C TYR A 720 -46.54 10.77 -26.27
N PRO A 721 -46.61 11.18 -24.98
CA PRO A 721 -45.48 11.89 -24.36
C PRO A 721 -45.10 11.49 -22.92
N HIS A 722 -43.90 11.91 -22.52
CA HIS A 722 -43.39 11.82 -21.15
C HIS A 722 -43.97 12.89 -20.22
N GLU A 723 -44.07 12.60 -18.92
CA GLU A 723 -43.92 13.61 -17.85
C GLU A 723 -43.00 13.11 -16.71
N PRO A 724 -42.39 14.01 -15.90
CA PRO A 724 -41.25 13.67 -15.04
C PRO A 724 -41.60 13.37 -13.57
N ASN A 725 -40.65 12.76 -12.86
CA ASN A 725 -40.80 12.26 -11.50
C ASN A 725 -40.86 13.37 -10.43
N GLN A 726 -42.00 13.51 -9.74
CA GLN A 726 -42.26 14.53 -8.71
C GLN A 726 -41.50 14.30 -7.38
N ARG A 727 -40.17 14.46 -7.39
CA ARG A 727 -39.35 14.50 -6.15
C ARG A 727 -38.32 15.65 -6.07
N ALA A 728 -38.37 16.61 -6.99
CA ALA A 728 -37.45 17.75 -7.03
C ALA A 728 -37.96 19.04 -6.34
N GLN A 729 -39.24 19.10 -5.94
CA GLN A 729 -39.94 20.38 -5.70
C GLN A 729 -40.43 20.59 -4.25
N GLN A 730 -39.68 20.11 -3.24
CA GLN A 730 -39.93 20.38 -1.81
C GLN A 730 -38.67 20.76 -1.01
N ARG A 731 -37.64 21.36 -1.66
CA ARG A 731 -36.40 21.82 -0.98
C ARG A 731 -35.88 23.19 -1.50
N VAL A 732 -36.78 24.13 -1.80
CA VAL A 732 -36.40 25.49 -2.25
C VAL A 732 -36.95 26.59 -1.33
N GLU A 733 -38.07 26.39 -0.64
CA GLU A 733 -38.79 27.46 0.10
C GLU A 733 -38.37 27.63 1.59
N ALA A 734 -37.17 27.17 1.96
CA ALA A 734 -36.71 27.14 3.37
C ALA A 734 -35.54 28.12 3.69
N VAL A 735 -35.23 29.08 2.80
CA VAL A 735 -34.10 30.01 2.95
C VAL A 735 -34.53 31.49 3.05
N ALA A 736 -35.76 31.83 2.64
CA ALA A 736 -36.22 33.22 2.48
C ALA A 736 -36.82 33.89 3.75
N ALA A 737 -36.59 33.36 4.94
CA ALA A 737 -37.31 33.77 6.17
C ALA A 737 -36.43 33.94 7.41
N ARG A 738 -35.34 34.75 7.34
CA ARG A 738 -34.51 35.04 8.53
C ARG A 738 -33.97 36.47 8.70
N HIS A 739 -34.51 37.45 7.98
CA HIS A 739 -34.20 38.88 8.19
C HIS A 739 -35.47 39.75 8.27
N GLN A 740 -36.13 39.77 9.44
CA GLN A 740 -36.84 40.95 9.99
C GLN A 740 -37.46 40.63 11.36
N ARG A 741 -36.90 41.18 12.44
CA ARG A 741 -37.59 41.82 13.60
C ARG A 741 -36.62 42.06 14.76
N ALA A 742 -36.30 43.33 14.99
CA ALA A 742 -36.32 43.89 16.34
C ALA A 742 -37.82 44.14 16.73
N GLU A 743 -38.21 44.51 17.94
CA GLU A 743 -37.49 45.06 19.10
C GLU A 743 -38.33 44.83 20.40
N ILE A 744 -38.05 45.58 21.47
CA ILE A 744 -38.87 45.87 22.67
C ILE A 744 -38.51 45.12 23.98
N HIS A 745 -38.01 45.92 24.96
CA HIS A 745 -37.89 45.76 26.43
C HIS A 745 -37.11 44.55 27.04
N GLY A 746 -36.20 44.74 28.02
CA GLY A 746 -35.53 45.98 28.47
C GLY A 746 -34.90 45.97 29.89
N LYS A 747 -33.69 46.54 30.02
CA LYS A 747 -32.92 46.86 31.27
C LYS A 747 -32.42 45.61 32.06
N VAL A 748 -31.31 45.62 32.81
CA VAL A 748 -30.69 46.64 33.69
C VAL A 748 -29.15 46.77 33.50
N GLU A 749 -28.61 47.86 34.06
CA GLU A 749 -27.22 48.39 34.18
C GLU A 749 -26.02 47.40 34.06
N VAL A 750 -24.91 47.66 33.36
CA VAL A 750 -24.01 48.85 33.18
C VAL A 750 -23.00 49.07 34.33
N TRP A 751 -21.69 49.04 34.01
CA TRP A 751 -20.69 50.12 34.25
C TRP A 751 -19.34 49.77 33.53
N PRO A 752 -18.44 50.74 33.22
CA PRO A 752 -17.56 50.63 32.02
C PRO A 752 -16.05 50.89 32.23
N ARG A 753 -15.23 50.71 31.16
CA ARG A 753 -13.99 51.50 30.93
C ARG A 753 -13.65 51.71 29.44
N LYS A 754 -13.69 52.99 29.02
CA LYS A 754 -13.05 53.61 27.83
C LYS A 754 -11.62 54.08 28.23
N ALA A 755 -10.71 54.60 27.39
CA ALA A 755 -10.52 54.67 25.92
C ALA A 755 -9.10 55.24 25.61
N LEU A 756 -8.59 55.04 24.39
CA LEU A 756 -7.59 55.82 23.61
C LEU A 756 -7.46 55.07 22.26
N LEU A 757 -7.65 55.58 21.03
CA LEU A 757 -7.49 56.91 20.39
C LEU A 757 -6.01 57.33 20.27
N ASP A 758 -5.47 57.76 19.10
CA ASP A 758 -6.12 58.04 17.80
C ASP A 758 -5.12 58.08 16.60
N ARG A 759 -5.64 58.35 15.37
CA ARG A 759 -4.96 58.61 14.05
C ARG A 759 -4.65 57.36 13.18
N GLN A 760 -5.33 57.12 12.04
CA GLN A 760 -5.32 57.79 10.69
C GLN A 760 -4.18 57.30 9.75
N ALA A 761 -4.26 57.20 8.41
CA ALA A 761 -5.31 57.06 7.36
C ALA A 761 -4.76 57.63 6.02
N ASP A 762 -5.03 57.16 4.79
CA ASP A 762 -5.73 55.93 4.31
C ASP A 762 -4.72 54.99 3.59
N GLU A 763 -4.78 54.42 2.37
CA GLU A 763 -5.66 54.34 1.15
C GLU A 763 -5.98 52.84 0.89
N GLU A 764 -6.97 52.31 0.14
CA GLU A 764 -7.70 52.63 -1.13
C GLU A 764 -6.94 52.29 -2.44
N VAL A 765 -7.34 51.43 -3.41
CA VAL A 765 -8.24 50.25 -3.58
C VAL A 765 -8.16 49.82 -5.08
N ALA A 766 -8.61 48.60 -5.43
CA ALA A 766 -8.84 48.08 -6.81
C ALA A 766 -7.57 47.74 -7.65
N ARG A 767 -7.58 46.79 -8.60
CA ARG A 767 -8.68 46.31 -9.48
C ARG A 767 -8.71 44.79 -9.71
N GLN A 768 -9.85 44.29 -10.17
CA GLN A 768 -10.00 43.01 -10.87
C GLN A 768 -10.21 43.24 -12.39
N HIS A 769 -10.16 42.16 -13.19
CA HIS A 769 -10.43 42.07 -14.65
C HIS A 769 -11.93 42.28 -14.99
N PRO A 770 -12.44 42.17 -16.27
CA PRO A 770 -11.79 41.86 -17.57
C PRO A 770 -12.22 42.71 -18.82
N ALA A 771 -11.45 42.58 -19.91
CA ALA A 771 -11.82 42.74 -21.34
C ALA A 771 -10.72 42.03 -22.18
N LEU A 772 -10.99 41.09 -23.10
CA LEU A 772 -11.56 41.20 -24.47
C LEU A 772 -10.66 41.97 -25.48
N GLY A 773 -10.24 41.30 -26.56
CA GLY A 773 -9.62 41.91 -27.75
C GLY A 773 -8.34 41.22 -28.27
N ASP A 774 -8.51 40.42 -29.33
CA ASP A 774 -7.62 40.05 -30.45
C ASP A 774 -6.13 40.53 -30.45
N ASP A 775 -5.18 39.59 -30.36
CA ASP A 775 -4.29 39.10 -31.46
C ASP A 775 -3.48 37.85 -31.03
#